data_AF-A0A146G9U1-F1
#
_entry.id   AF-A0A146G9U1-F1
#
_cell.length_a   1.000
_cell.length_b   1.000
_cell.length_c   1.000
_cell.angle_alpha   90.00
_cell.angle_beta   90.00
_cell.angle_gamma   90.00
#
_symmetry.space_group_name_H-M   'P 1'
#
loop_
_entity.id
_entity.type
_entity.pdbx_description
1 polymer ?
#
loop_
_entity_poly.entity_id
_entity_poly.type
_entity_poly.pdbx_seq_one_letter_code
_entity_poly.pdbx_strand_id
1 'polypeptide(L)'
;MKSVKSAPCVWAFTLVEILLAIAVISVLTSAGYYVATTTKETARENKLRSDVTNLNTAVQLYVANGGTIPANATAQQVLTKLQSRATGASAAVAIGLSGSFVDPRLTPSVQSSDQASGSELRAVWVPAAGAGEAGKFAVVATGQGIREFSIDESKAAAGASTPAPEVRQQTMEAVSLAESNPHWVWGVSDSQPAAAELGATPTTGAAAGPSATPSASNLSQLDPPSFSRGGGSYDLSLFPMADLTLSNPNLVPSKVYYQVAGGAPQEYTGGTLPSFHPDTQVTAWVKSNSAAYSDSSMVNATYDNLVKTLQVSLSGPTSLTYQQAGGAMYGSASVAAPVATATVTTSGISSAYQGTSYYVIYTSVGSATPLTTGVSSGSATTAAIDLSLSNWGTASSLTVSAAAKAVRTDYYADSSVQTISVGKSPTALAMPSISPTSGERSALVAVTVTASGTLPAGFQIYYTQDGSDPGVGSNGRPTSVAATLLPLGGGTSGTFTPESGGTGALAVKARVYGPSGYESWFTPSSVISVVYTEASSGIPEGALVGSADVNGVFVGSLIYSDQNGSMPSNINFNSGAQIQQGNIYFPGTPVIDLQNGGVIVGNQYNADGTQVIPATDTRKIVDLNGSIYPTNYTVRFNNNAVVQGKVYRRSTPPEFPTVSKPPSPTNSNGVNINSPQTTAVNPAITANVNLNNGAGDVKLAPGSYGSLNASSGTSFVIGDPNSTTPQVYSFQSLSLNSGSQLKVVGPVILTMSGNLFINGGSIMGNSAHPEWLQLNMYSGDFQVNSNGQAYARVVAPKNNVGLDGTFTGSVVAKYLRINGNGVAFTVPPVIGS
;
A
#
# COMPACT_ATOMS: atom_id res chain seq x y z
N MET A 1 -8.04 -64.19 32.59
CA MET A 1 -8.54 -63.71 31.29
C MET A 1 -8.04 -62.28 31.08
N LYS A 2 -7.07 -62.07 30.20
CA LYS A 2 -6.50 -60.74 29.90
C LYS A 2 -7.20 -60.16 28.66
N SER A 3 -7.81 -58.99 28.84
CA SER A 3 -8.39 -58.18 27.77
C SER A 3 -7.29 -57.60 26.88
N VAL A 4 -7.31 -57.94 25.59
CA VAL A 4 -6.42 -57.38 24.56
C VAL A 4 -7.07 -56.12 23.99
N LYS A 5 -6.37 -54.98 24.01
CA LYS A 5 -6.77 -53.73 23.33
C LYS A 5 -6.34 -53.78 21.86
N SER A 6 -7.26 -53.43 20.97
CA SER A 6 -7.10 -53.35 19.51
C SER A 6 -6.24 -52.13 19.10
N ALA A 7 -5.39 -52.31 18.09
CA ALA A 7 -4.57 -51.26 17.48
C ALA A 7 -5.40 -50.27 16.63
N PRO A 8 -4.95 -49.01 16.45
CA PRO A 8 -5.65 -48.02 15.64
C PRO A 8 -5.51 -48.33 14.14
N CYS A 9 -6.64 -48.35 13.46
CA CYS A 9 -6.78 -48.51 12.02
C CYS A 9 -6.26 -47.24 11.32
N VAL A 10 -5.15 -47.34 10.59
CA VAL A 10 -4.69 -46.30 9.66
C VAL A 10 -5.59 -46.41 8.42
N TRP A 11 -6.42 -45.39 8.18
CA TRP A 11 -7.22 -45.29 6.97
C TRP A 11 -6.31 -44.98 5.79
N ALA A 12 -5.97 -46.00 5.00
CA ALA A 12 -5.43 -45.79 3.67
C ALA A 12 -6.52 -45.11 2.82
N PHE A 13 -6.20 -43.95 2.25
CA PHE A 13 -7.08 -43.29 1.28
C PHE A 13 -7.42 -44.27 0.16
N THR A 14 -8.70 -44.39 -0.13
CA THR A 14 -9.15 -45.32 -1.16
C THR A 14 -8.67 -44.82 -2.53
N LEU A 15 -8.40 -45.74 -3.46
CA LEU A 15 -8.02 -45.41 -4.83
C LEU A 15 -9.02 -44.43 -5.50
N VAL A 16 -10.29 -44.52 -5.09
CA VAL A 16 -11.36 -43.62 -5.52
C VAL A 16 -11.14 -42.18 -5.04
N GLU A 17 -10.72 -41.96 -3.80
CA GLU A 17 -10.44 -40.61 -3.27
C GLU A 17 -9.26 -39.95 -3.97
N ILE A 18 -8.20 -40.72 -4.31
CA ILE A 18 -7.06 -40.20 -5.05
C ILE A 18 -7.47 -39.82 -6.49
N LEU A 19 -8.26 -40.66 -7.16
CA LEU A 19 -8.76 -40.35 -8.50
C LEU A 19 -9.69 -39.13 -8.50
N LEU A 20 -10.50 -38.97 -7.45
CA LEU A 20 -11.41 -37.84 -7.31
C LEU A 20 -10.66 -36.53 -7.01
N ALA A 21 -9.60 -36.59 -6.18
CA ALA A 21 -8.72 -35.46 -5.95
C ALA A 21 -7.99 -35.02 -7.23
N ILE A 22 -7.47 -35.96 -8.03
CA ILE A 22 -6.82 -35.66 -9.31
C ILE A 22 -7.84 -35.05 -10.30
N ALA A 23 -9.06 -35.58 -10.37
CA ALA A 23 -10.11 -35.03 -11.22
C ALA A 23 -10.46 -33.58 -10.84
N VAL A 24 -10.59 -33.29 -9.53
CA VAL A 24 -10.88 -31.94 -9.04
C VAL A 24 -9.72 -30.99 -9.33
N ILE A 25 -8.47 -31.39 -9.10
CA ILE A 25 -7.30 -30.57 -9.41
C ILE A 25 -7.22 -30.30 -10.92
N SER A 26 -7.52 -31.29 -11.77
CA SER A 26 -7.55 -31.13 -13.22
C SER A 26 -8.57 -30.08 -13.66
N VAL A 27 -9.80 -30.18 -13.14
CA VAL A 27 -10.89 -29.22 -13.44
C VAL A 27 -10.53 -27.81 -12.95
N LEU A 28 -9.99 -27.69 -11.73
CA LEU A 28 -9.57 -26.40 -11.18
C LEU A 28 -8.41 -25.77 -11.95
N THR A 29 -7.44 -26.59 -12.39
CA THR A 29 -6.30 -26.10 -13.17
C THR A 29 -6.72 -25.66 -14.58
N SER A 30 -7.64 -26.39 -15.22
CA SER A 30 -8.21 -25.99 -16.52
C SER A 30 -9.02 -24.69 -16.41
N ALA A 31 -9.83 -24.53 -15.35
CA ALA A 31 -10.58 -23.31 -15.11
C ALA A 31 -9.65 -22.12 -14.81
N GLY A 32 -8.60 -22.32 -14.00
CA GLY A 32 -7.60 -21.29 -13.68
C GLY A 32 -6.82 -20.81 -14.90
N TYR A 33 -6.45 -21.71 -15.80
CA TYR A 33 -5.76 -21.36 -17.05
C TYR A 33 -6.64 -20.53 -17.99
N TYR A 34 -7.93 -20.88 -18.10
CA TYR A 34 -8.90 -20.13 -18.91
C TYR A 34 -9.12 -18.71 -18.37
N VAL A 35 -9.24 -18.53 -17.05
CA VAL A 35 -9.40 -17.21 -16.42
C VAL A 35 -8.15 -16.34 -16.60
N ALA A 36 -6.95 -16.90 -16.40
CA ALA A 36 -5.70 -16.16 -16.53
C ALA A 36 -5.42 -15.69 -17.97
N THR A 37 -5.69 -16.55 -18.96
CA THR A 37 -5.51 -16.21 -20.38
C THR A 37 -6.53 -15.16 -20.84
N THR A 38 -7.81 -15.31 -20.47
CA THR A 38 -8.85 -14.33 -20.82
C THR A 38 -8.58 -12.95 -20.21
N THR A 39 -8.11 -12.90 -18.96
CA THR A 39 -7.81 -11.63 -18.28
C THR A 39 -6.64 -10.89 -18.95
N LYS A 40 -5.60 -11.62 -19.39
CA LYS A 40 -4.45 -11.05 -20.10
C LYS A 40 -4.86 -10.47 -21.46
N GLU A 41 -5.75 -11.17 -22.17
CA GLU A 41 -6.30 -10.71 -23.45
C GLU A 41 -7.16 -9.45 -23.28
N THR A 42 -8.08 -9.42 -22.31
CA THR A 42 -8.91 -8.23 -22.03
C THR A 42 -8.08 -7.02 -21.59
N ALA A 43 -7.06 -7.23 -20.76
CA ALA A 43 -6.16 -6.15 -20.34
C ALA A 43 -5.37 -5.57 -21.53
N ARG A 44 -4.91 -6.43 -22.44
CA ARG A 44 -4.23 -6.01 -23.68
C ARG A 44 -5.16 -5.21 -24.59
N GLU A 45 -6.39 -5.67 -24.77
CA GLU A 45 -7.39 -4.97 -25.59
C GLU A 45 -7.74 -3.59 -25.04
N ASN A 46 -7.93 -3.48 -23.72
CA ASN A 46 -8.18 -2.20 -23.06
C ASN A 46 -6.99 -1.24 -23.18
N LYS A 47 -5.77 -1.77 -23.03
CA LYS A 47 -4.54 -0.99 -23.27
C LYS A 47 -4.47 -0.49 -24.71
N LEU A 48 -4.70 -1.34 -25.70
CA LEU A 48 -4.68 -0.94 -27.11
C LEU A 48 -5.70 0.18 -27.41
N ARG A 49 -6.91 0.10 -26.84
CA ARG A 49 -7.94 1.15 -26.97
C ARG A 49 -7.50 2.48 -26.32
N SER A 50 -6.88 2.40 -25.14
CA SER A 50 -6.32 3.57 -24.46
C SER A 50 -5.18 4.19 -25.27
N ASP A 51 -4.25 3.38 -25.76
CA ASP A 51 -3.10 3.83 -26.56
C ASP A 51 -3.56 4.50 -27.87
N VAL A 52 -4.55 3.93 -28.56
CA VAL A 52 -5.15 4.53 -29.76
C VAL A 52 -5.81 5.88 -29.46
N THR A 53 -6.47 6.01 -28.31
CA THR A 53 -7.09 7.28 -27.89
C THR A 53 -6.04 8.37 -27.66
N ASN A 54 -4.94 8.01 -26.99
CA ASN A 54 -3.82 8.91 -26.75
C ASN A 54 -3.10 9.29 -28.05
N LEU A 55 -2.90 8.33 -28.96
CA LEU A 55 -2.31 8.58 -30.28
C LEU A 55 -3.18 9.51 -31.14
N ASN A 56 -4.50 9.34 -31.12
CA ASN A 56 -5.41 10.22 -31.84
C ASN A 56 -5.37 11.66 -31.30
N THR A 57 -5.25 11.81 -29.98
CA THR A 57 -5.04 13.14 -29.36
C THR A 57 -3.71 13.75 -29.79
N ALA A 58 -2.64 12.95 -29.84
CA ALA A 58 -1.33 13.39 -30.32
C ALA A 58 -1.36 13.80 -31.80
N VAL A 59 -2.11 13.09 -32.65
CA VAL A 59 -2.31 13.44 -34.07
C VAL A 59 -3.04 14.78 -34.21
N GLN A 60 -4.11 15.01 -33.44
CA GLN A 60 -4.83 16.27 -33.47
C GLN A 60 -3.94 17.44 -33.04
N LEU A 61 -3.17 17.27 -31.98
CA LEU A 61 -2.22 18.29 -31.53
C LEU A 61 -1.09 18.51 -32.54
N TYR A 62 -0.58 17.46 -33.18
CA TYR A 62 0.46 17.57 -34.22
C TYR A 62 -0.03 18.39 -35.42
N VAL A 63 -1.24 18.12 -35.91
CA VAL A 63 -1.84 18.87 -37.02
C VAL A 63 -2.14 20.32 -36.62
N ALA A 64 -2.66 20.54 -35.40
CA ALA A 64 -2.93 21.89 -34.87
C ALA A 64 -1.65 22.74 -34.74
N ASN A 65 -0.48 22.12 -34.58
CA ASN A 65 0.82 22.80 -34.50
C ASN A 65 1.52 22.94 -35.88
N GLY A 66 0.79 22.75 -36.99
CA GLY A 66 1.32 22.93 -38.35
C GLY A 66 2.04 21.71 -38.94
N GLY A 67 1.87 20.53 -38.35
CA GLY A 67 2.36 19.27 -38.89
C GLY A 67 1.45 18.75 -40.03
N THR A 68 2.05 18.23 -41.10
CA THR A 68 1.31 17.67 -42.24
C THR A 68 1.50 16.16 -42.33
N ILE A 69 0.38 15.43 -42.43
CA ILE A 69 0.39 13.98 -42.62
C ILE A 69 0.05 13.69 -44.09
N PRO A 70 0.86 12.92 -44.83
CA PRO A 70 0.54 12.54 -46.21
C PRO A 70 -0.80 11.82 -46.31
N ALA A 71 -1.58 12.11 -47.37
CA ALA A 71 -2.91 11.53 -47.57
C ALA A 71 -2.94 9.99 -47.65
N ASN A 72 -1.82 9.38 -48.05
CA ASN A 72 -1.61 7.93 -48.16
C ASN A 72 -0.62 7.38 -47.13
N ALA A 73 -0.44 8.06 -45.98
CA ALA A 73 0.51 7.63 -44.96
C ALA A 73 0.16 6.25 -44.38
N THR A 74 1.18 5.42 -44.18
CA THR A 74 1.05 4.18 -43.39
C THR A 74 1.08 4.49 -41.90
N ALA A 75 0.56 3.58 -41.08
CA ALA A 75 0.56 3.71 -39.62
C ALA A 75 1.96 3.99 -39.04
N GLN A 76 2.99 3.33 -39.58
CA GLN A 76 4.39 3.57 -39.20
C GLN A 76 4.88 4.95 -39.61
N GLN A 77 4.52 5.43 -40.80
CA GLN A 77 4.92 6.77 -41.25
C GLN A 77 4.28 7.87 -40.38
N VAL A 78 3.03 7.70 -39.98
CA VAL A 78 2.37 8.61 -39.03
C VAL A 78 3.09 8.61 -37.69
N LEU A 79 3.45 7.43 -37.18
CA LEU A 79 4.16 7.35 -35.91
C LEU A 79 5.53 8.02 -35.97
N THR A 80 6.28 7.84 -37.06
CA THR A 80 7.56 8.54 -37.28
C THR A 80 7.41 10.06 -37.29
N LYS A 81 6.30 10.59 -37.81
CA LYS A 81 5.99 12.03 -37.79
C LYS A 81 5.68 12.53 -36.37
N LEU A 82 4.95 11.76 -35.57
CA LEU A 82 4.67 12.11 -34.17
C LEU A 82 5.91 12.05 -33.28
N GLN A 83 6.89 11.22 -33.65
CA GLN A 83 8.19 11.10 -32.99
C GLN A 83 9.18 12.21 -33.42
N SER A 84 8.86 13.03 -34.42
CA SER A 84 9.71 14.13 -34.88
C SER A 84 9.60 15.36 -33.97
N ARG A 85 10.60 16.24 -33.98
CA ARG A 85 10.54 17.58 -33.37
C ARG A 85 10.55 18.66 -34.43
N ALA A 86 10.01 19.83 -34.12
CA ALA A 86 10.13 20.99 -35.01
C ALA A 86 11.60 21.41 -35.17
N THR A 87 11.98 21.90 -36.37
CA THR A 87 13.27 22.57 -36.57
C THR A 87 13.35 23.86 -35.75
N GLY A 88 14.56 24.38 -35.52
CA GLY A 88 14.74 25.64 -34.78
C GLY A 88 13.97 26.82 -35.39
N ALA A 89 13.88 26.89 -36.73
CA ALA A 89 13.10 27.89 -37.45
C ALA A 89 11.58 27.71 -37.23
N SER A 90 11.05 26.48 -37.32
CA SER A 90 9.64 26.21 -37.07
C SER A 90 9.26 26.36 -35.59
N ALA A 91 10.17 26.04 -34.66
CA ALA A 91 9.95 26.16 -33.22
C ALA A 91 9.91 27.62 -32.74
N ALA A 92 10.68 28.51 -33.39
CA ALA A 92 10.74 29.93 -33.04
C ALA A 92 9.42 30.68 -33.32
N VAL A 93 8.61 30.16 -34.24
CA VAL A 93 7.30 30.73 -34.61
C VAL A 93 6.12 29.90 -34.11
N ALA A 94 6.38 28.75 -33.45
CA ALA A 94 5.32 27.84 -33.02
C ALA A 94 4.62 28.32 -31.75
N ILE A 95 3.32 28.58 -31.86
CA ILE A 95 2.44 28.78 -30.70
C ILE A 95 2.03 27.40 -30.16
N GLY A 96 2.91 26.73 -29.40
CA GLY A 96 2.62 25.41 -28.81
C GLY A 96 3.82 24.49 -28.63
N LEU A 97 3.60 23.18 -28.75
CA LEU A 97 4.60 22.15 -28.45
C LEU A 97 5.57 21.95 -29.63
N SER A 98 6.84 22.31 -29.44
CA SER A 98 7.89 22.18 -30.46
C SER A 98 8.65 20.84 -30.43
N GLY A 99 8.47 20.05 -29.37
CA GLY A 99 9.07 18.72 -29.20
C GLY A 99 8.35 17.61 -29.97
N SER A 100 8.69 16.36 -29.64
CA SER A 100 7.94 15.18 -30.11
C SER A 100 6.63 15.04 -29.35
N PHE A 101 5.58 14.62 -30.05
CA PHE A 101 4.25 14.42 -29.47
C PHE A 101 4.07 13.02 -28.87
N VAL A 102 4.96 12.10 -29.23
CA VAL A 102 5.02 10.73 -28.74
C VAL A 102 6.46 10.38 -28.39
N ASP A 103 6.66 9.46 -27.43
CA ASP A 103 7.99 8.99 -27.05
C ASP A 103 8.72 8.39 -28.28
N PRO A 104 9.94 8.86 -28.61
CA PRO A 104 10.74 8.31 -29.70
C PRO A 104 11.07 6.81 -29.57
N ARG A 105 10.97 6.27 -28.36
CA ARG A 105 11.18 4.84 -28.06
C ARG A 105 9.96 3.98 -28.34
N LEU A 106 8.82 4.58 -28.66
CA LEU A 106 7.61 3.84 -29.00
C LEU A 106 7.83 3.02 -30.28
N THR A 107 7.65 1.71 -30.18
CA THR A 107 7.72 0.77 -31.30
C THR A 107 6.37 0.06 -31.48
N PRO A 108 5.81 0.09 -32.70
CA PRO A 108 4.61 -0.66 -33.00
C PRO A 108 4.98 -2.12 -33.29
N SER A 109 4.35 -3.06 -32.58
CA SER A 109 4.45 -4.49 -32.86
C SER A 109 3.35 -4.87 -33.85
N VAL A 110 3.73 -5.34 -35.04
CA VAL A 110 2.79 -5.71 -36.12
C VAL A 110 2.38 -7.16 -35.94
N GLN A 111 1.12 -7.49 -36.25
CA GLN A 111 0.66 -8.88 -36.19
C GLN A 111 1.34 -9.77 -37.24
N SER A 112 1.59 -11.04 -36.87
CA SER A 112 1.99 -12.07 -37.83
C SER A 112 0.84 -12.43 -38.79
N SER A 113 1.15 -13.09 -39.91
CA SER A 113 0.16 -13.55 -40.90
C SER A 113 -0.92 -14.46 -40.28
N ASP A 114 -0.53 -15.27 -39.31
CA ASP A 114 -1.43 -16.21 -38.63
C ASP A 114 -2.37 -15.48 -37.65
N GLN A 115 -1.86 -14.44 -36.99
CA GLN A 115 -2.63 -13.59 -36.08
C GLN A 115 -3.60 -12.66 -36.82
N ALA A 116 -3.21 -12.18 -38.00
CA ALA A 116 -4.06 -11.33 -38.85
C ALA A 116 -5.31 -12.05 -39.37
N SER A 117 -5.27 -13.40 -39.41
CA SER A 117 -6.39 -14.27 -39.77
C SER A 117 -7.38 -14.50 -38.62
N GLY A 118 -7.04 -14.08 -37.38
CA GLY A 118 -7.87 -14.18 -36.19
C GLY A 118 -8.69 -12.93 -35.87
N SER A 119 -9.50 -13.02 -34.80
CA SER A 119 -10.37 -11.93 -34.32
C SER A 119 -9.71 -10.96 -33.33
N GLU A 120 -8.38 -11.00 -33.17
CA GLU A 120 -7.65 -10.15 -32.21
C GLU A 120 -7.75 -8.66 -32.58
N LEU A 121 -8.05 -7.79 -31.62
CA LEU A 121 -8.10 -6.34 -31.89
C LEU A 121 -6.73 -5.78 -32.30
N ARG A 122 -6.75 -4.86 -33.27
CA ARG A 122 -5.56 -4.16 -33.80
C ARG A 122 -5.85 -2.71 -34.13
N ALA A 123 -4.83 -1.88 -34.04
CA ALA A 123 -4.87 -0.50 -34.49
C ALA A 123 -4.51 -0.42 -35.98
N VAL A 124 -5.38 0.22 -36.77
CA VAL A 124 -5.17 0.50 -38.19
C VAL A 124 -5.31 2.00 -38.41
N TRP A 125 -4.44 2.57 -39.24
CA TRP A 125 -4.55 3.97 -39.63
C TRP A 125 -5.65 4.15 -40.67
N VAL A 126 -6.60 5.03 -40.38
CA VAL A 126 -7.66 5.45 -41.30
C VAL A 126 -7.32 6.88 -41.77
N PRO A 127 -6.94 7.07 -43.05
CA PRO A 127 -6.63 8.40 -43.57
C PRO A 127 -7.87 9.29 -43.59
N ALA A 128 -7.66 10.61 -43.62
CA ALA A 128 -8.73 11.60 -43.65
C ALA A 128 -9.63 11.43 -44.88
N ALA A 129 -10.95 11.55 -44.71
CA ALA A 129 -11.92 11.36 -45.79
C ALA A 129 -12.21 12.65 -46.58
N GLY A 130 -11.85 13.83 -46.05
CA GLY A 130 -12.06 15.13 -46.69
C GLY A 130 -11.05 16.20 -46.26
N ALA A 131 -11.05 17.35 -46.95
CA ALA A 131 -10.18 18.48 -46.65
C ALA A 131 -10.56 19.12 -45.29
N GLY A 132 -9.61 19.16 -44.35
CA GLY A 132 -9.81 19.73 -43.01
C GLY A 132 -10.00 18.69 -41.89
N GLU A 133 -10.10 17.41 -42.22
CA GLU A 133 -10.12 16.33 -41.21
C GLU A 133 -8.71 15.77 -40.97
N ALA A 134 -8.35 15.52 -39.70
CA ALA A 134 -7.15 14.76 -39.37
C ALA A 134 -7.48 13.25 -39.44
N GLY A 135 -6.64 12.46 -40.11
CA GLY A 135 -6.73 11.00 -40.08
C GLY A 135 -6.63 10.45 -38.66
N LYS A 136 -7.10 9.23 -38.41
CA LYS A 136 -7.15 8.63 -37.07
C LYS A 136 -6.79 7.16 -37.05
N PHE A 137 -6.25 6.70 -35.94
CA PHE A 137 -6.14 5.28 -35.63
C PHE A 137 -7.52 4.74 -35.20
N ALA A 138 -7.95 3.65 -35.82
CA ALA A 138 -9.15 2.91 -35.47
C ALA A 138 -8.79 1.51 -34.98
N VAL A 139 -9.51 1.00 -33.99
CA VAL A 139 -9.37 -0.38 -33.50
C VAL A 139 -10.33 -1.27 -34.30
N VAL A 140 -9.79 -2.26 -35.01
CA VAL A 140 -10.56 -3.18 -35.87
C VAL A 140 -10.28 -4.64 -35.52
N ALA A 141 -11.19 -5.53 -35.92
CA ALA A 141 -11.09 -6.99 -35.70
C ALA A 141 -10.83 -7.78 -37.00
N THR A 142 -10.69 -7.12 -38.16
CA THR A 142 -10.42 -7.71 -39.48
C THR A 142 -9.28 -7.00 -40.23
N GLY A 143 -8.44 -7.70 -41.01
CA GLY A 143 -7.26 -7.17 -41.71
C GLY A 143 -5.91 -7.27 -40.96
N GLN A 144 -4.81 -6.75 -41.51
CA GLN A 144 -3.50 -6.70 -40.83
C GLN A 144 -3.27 -5.31 -40.22
N GLY A 145 -2.77 -5.25 -38.97
CA GLY A 145 -2.57 -3.98 -38.26
C GLY A 145 -1.55 -4.06 -37.12
N ILE A 146 -1.47 -3.00 -36.34
CA ILE A 146 -0.60 -2.92 -35.15
C ILE A 146 -1.29 -3.61 -33.99
N ARG A 147 -0.62 -4.62 -33.41
CA ARG A 147 -1.11 -5.42 -32.30
C ARG A 147 -1.02 -4.68 -30.98
N GLU A 148 0.14 -4.07 -30.72
CA GLU A 148 0.42 -3.35 -29.49
C GLU A 148 1.49 -2.29 -29.72
N PHE A 149 1.51 -1.30 -28.83
CA PHE A 149 2.57 -0.32 -28.74
C PHE A 149 3.41 -0.62 -27.50
N SER A 150 4.72 -0.78 -27.71
CA SER A 150 5.69 -1.07 -26.66
C SER A 150 6.78 0.00 -26.64
N ILE A 151 7.42 0.18 -25.49
CA ILE A 151 8.63 1.00 -25.39
C ILE A 151 9.82 0.07 -25.59
N ASP A 152 10.65 0.38 -26.58
CA ASP A 152 11.89 -0.34 -26.84
C ASP A 152 13.05 0.41 -26.21
N GLU A 153 13.54 -0.10 -25.07
CA GLU A 153 14.65 0.52 -24.34
C GLU A 153 15.98 0.44 -25.09
N SER A 154 16.13 -0.48 -26.05
CA SER A 154 17.35 -0.57 -26.86
C SER A 154 17.55 0.66 -27.76
N LYS A 155 16.46 1.35 -28.11
CA LYS A 155 16.50 2.62 -28.85
C LYS A 155 17.04 3.79 -28.03
N ALA A 156 16.99 3.71 -26.70
CA ALA A 156 17.60 4.71 -25.83
C ALA A 156 19.14 4.66 -25.90
N ALA A 157 19.72 3.46 -26.02
CA ALA A 157 21.16 3.25 -26.15
C ALA A 157 21.72 3.64 -27.54
N ALA A 158 20.88 3.60 -28.58
CA ALA A 158 21.23 3.95 -29.95
C ALA A 158 21.11 5.47 -30.28
N GLY A 159 20.89 6.33 -29.27
CA GLY A 159 20.75 7.78 -29.47
C GLY A 159 19.40 8.24 -30.04
N ALA A 160 18.39 7.37 -30.09
CA ALA A 160 17.05 7.74 -30.56
C ALA A 160 16.24 8.56 -29.54
N SER A 161 16.85 8.94 -28.40
CA SER A 161 16.29 9.91 -27.45
C SER A 161 16.29 11.35 -27.98
N THR A 162 16.96 11.63 -29.11
CA THR A 162 16.82 12.89 -29.84
C THR A 162 15.92 12.74 -31.07
N PRO A 163 14.66 13.24 -31.00
CA PRO A 163 13.75 13.30 -32.15
C PRO A 163 14.37 13.90 -33.40
N ALA A 164 14.07 13.32 -34.56
CA ALA A 164 14.51 13.87 -35.84
C ALA A 164 13.85 15.25 -36.11
N PRO A 165 14.59 16.26 -36.58
CA PRO A 165 14.02 17.58 -36.87
C PRO A 165 13.17 17.54 -38.16
N GLU A 166 12.02 18.20 -38.12
CA GLU A 166 11.07 18.33 -39.23
C GLU A 166 10.60 19.77 -39.39
N VAL A 167 10.45 20.24 -40.63
CA VAL A 167 9.87 21.56 -40.93
C VAL A 167 8.35 21.46 -40.82
N ARG A 168 7.76 22.29 -39.95
CA ARG A 168 6.31 22.40 -39.77
C ARG A 168 5.85 23.75 -40.34
N GLN A 169 4.80 23.72 -41.15
CA GLN A 169 4.23 24.92 -41.78
C GLN A 169 3.03 25.37 -40.96
N GLN A 170 3.17 26.51 -40.27
CA GLN A 170 2.03 27.10 -39.57
C GLN A 170 1.17 27.87 -40.57
N THR A 171 -0.10 27.50 -40.70
CA THR A 171 -1.09 28.27 -41.45
C THR A 171 -1.58 29.43 -40.59
N MET A 172 -0.70 30.39 -40.34
CA MET A 172 -1.11 31.75 -39.99
C MET A 172 -0.26 32.70 -40.82
N GLU A 173 -0.85 33.18 -41.92
CA GLU A 173 -0.37 34.34 -42.69
C GLU A 173 -0.23 35.62 -41.84
N ALA A 174 -0.58 35.58 -40.54
CA ALA A 174 -0.54 36.73 -39.62
C ALA A 174 0.75 36.84 -38.77
N VAL A 175 1.71 35.91 -38.87
CA VAL A 175 2.97 35.97 -38.09
C VAL A 175 4.21 35.95 -39.00
N SER A 176 4.13 36.56 -40.18
CA SER A 176 5.31 36.89 -40.99
C SER A 176 5.67 38.37 -40.81
N LEU A 177 6.19 38.72 -39.64
CA LEU A 177 6.72 40.06 -39.34
C LEU A 177 8.02 39.98 -38.51
N ALA A 178 8.89 39.01 -38.84
CA ALA A 178 10.17 38.88 -38.15
C ALA A 178 11.31 38.50 -39.12
N GLU A 179 11.71 39.45 -39.96
CA GLU A 179 13.10 39.46 -40.48
C GLU A 179 13.88 40.74 -40.13
N SER A 180 13.33 41.71 -39.39
CA SER A 180 14.16 42.75 -38.77
C SER A 180 13.49 43.42 -37.56
N ASN A 181 14.15 43.30 -36.39
CA ASN A 181 13.91 43.96 -35.09
C ASN A 181 12.95 43.31 -34.07
N PRO A 182 13.28 43.36 -32.75
CA PRO A 182 12.56 42.65 -31.71
C PRO A 182 11.35 43.48 -31.24
N HIS A 183 10.15 42.99 -31.50
CA HIS A 183 8.94 43.47 -30.84
C HIS A 183 8.31 42.34 -30.02
N TRP A 184 7.94 42.69 -28.77
CA TRP A 184 7.19 41.87 -27.84
C TRP A 184 5.79 41.51 -28.38
N VAL A 185 5.28 40.34 -27.99
CA VAL A 185 4.17 39.58 -28.61
C VAL A 185 2.76 40.18 -28.38
N TRP A 186 2.62 41.37 -27.79
CA TRP A 186 1.31 42.02 -27.57
C TRP A 186 1.12 43.33 -28.36
N GLY A 187 1.77 43.46 -29.51
CA GLY A 187 1.38 44.48 -30.47
C GLY A 187 -0.01 44.16 -31.03
N VAL A 188 -1.03 44.86 -30.56
CA VAL A 188 -2.29 45.00 -31.29
C VAL A 188 -1.92 45.65 -32.62
N SER A 189 -2.08 44.94 -33.74
CA SER A 189 -2.11 45.59 -35.03
C SER A 189 -3.43 46.32 -35.14
N ASP A 190 -3.40 47.64 -34.89
CA ASP A 190 -4.40 48.53 -35.42
C ASP A 190 -4.34 48.42 -36.94
N SER A 191 -5.17 47.54 -37.49
CA SER A 191 -5.54 47.62 -38.89
C SER A 191 -6.39 48.87 -39.02
N GLN A 192 -5.74 50.02 -39.16
CA GLN A 192 -6.33 51.24 -39.65
C GLN A 192 -6.97 50.88 -41.01
N PRO A 193 -8.31 50.90 -41.16
CA PRO A 193 -8.89 50.76 -42.47
C PRO A 193 -8.40 51.93 -43.31
N ALA A 194 -7.78 51.61 -44.45
CA ALA A 194 -7.43 52.58 -45.46
C ALA A 194 -8.70 53.40 -45.79
N ALA A 195 -8.56 54.72 -45.71
CA ALA A 195 -9.59 55.64 -46.15
C ALA A 195 -9.96 55.30 -47.59
N ALA A 196 -11.24 54.98 -47.80
CA ALA A 196 -11.79 54.93 -49.13
C ALA A 196 -11.83 56.36 -49.68
N GLU A 197 -11.06 56.62 -50.74
CA GLU A 197 -11.32 57.75 -51.61
C GLU A 197 -12.70 57.58 -52.26
N LEU A 198 -13.66 58.38 -51.80
CA LEU A 198 -14.89 58.77 -52.48
C LEU A 198 -14.95 60.29 -52.22
N GLY A 199 -14.67 61.17 -53.19
CA GLY A 199 -15.33 61.25 -54.47
C GLY A 199 -16.55 62.17 -54.35
N ALA A 200 -16.33 63.45 -54.68
CA ALA A 200 -17.32 64.48 -55.01
C ALA A 200 -18.38 64.88 -53.96
N THR A 201 -18.27 66.13 -53.49
CA THR A 201 -19.37 66.96 -53.02
C THR A 201 -20.33 67.29 -54.19
N PRO A 202 -21.65 67.24 -53.96
CA PRO A 202 -22.58 68.13 -54.63
C PRO A 202 -23.25 69.05 -53.61
N THR A 203 -22.97 70.33 -53.77
CA THR A 203 -23.76 71.44 -53.25
C THR A 203 -25.06 71.56 -54.05
N THR A 204 -26.20 71.44 -53.38
CA THR A 204 -27.50 72.04 -53.75
C THR A 204 -28.27 72.13 -52.44
N GLY A 205 -29.00 73.17 -52.05
CA GLY A 205 -29.43 74.38 -52.70
C GLY A 205 -30.57 74.87 -51.80
N ALA A 206 -30.34 75.92 -51.03
CA ALA A 206 -31.40 76.58 -50.28
C ALA A 206 -32.34 77.26 -51.29
N ALA A 207 -33.62 76.91 -51.26
CA ALA A 207 -34.69 77.63 -51.92
C ALA A 207 -35.85 77.81 -50.94
N ALA A 208 -36.37 79.03 -50.93
CA ALA A 208 -37.35 79.56 -50.01
C ALA A 208 -38.79 79.12 -50.34
N GLY A 209 -39.58 78.94 -49.28
CA GLY A 209 -41.04 79.05 -49.25
C GLY A 209 -41.84 77.83 -49.70
N PRO A 210 -43.12 77.68 -49.26
CA PRO A 210 -43.98 78.73 -48.75
C PRO A 210 -44.56 78.48 -47.35
N SER A 211 -44.95 79.60 -46.73
CA SER A 211 -45.89 79.69 -45.63
C SER A 211 -47.29 79.25 -46.07
N ALA A 212 -47.96 78.43 -45.26
CA ALA A 212 -49.41 78.38 -45.16
C ALA A 212 -49.82 77.73 -43.83
N THR A 213 -50.19 78.57 -42.85
CA THR A 213 -51.09 78.18 -41.76
C THR A 213 -52.48 77.93 -42.34
N PRO A 214 -53.34 77.11 -41.69
CA PRO A 214 -54.29 77.76 -40.80
C PRO A 214 -54.64 76.98 -39.51
N SER A 215 -55.00 77.77 -38.49
CA SER A 215 -55.91 77.45 -37.38
C SER A 215 -55.38 76.63 -36.20
N ALA A 216 -54.60 77.30 -35.33
CA ALA A 216 -54.67 77.01 -33.90
C ALA A 216 -55.84 77.80 -33.30
N SER A 217 -56.85 77.09 -32.82
CA SER A 217 -57.70 77.58 -31.73
C SER A 217 -56.79 78.01 -30.58
N ASN A 218 -56.84 79.29 -30.18
CA ASN A 218 -56.09 79.85 -29.05
C ASN A 218 -56.61 79.27 -27.72
N LEU A 219 -56.32 78.01 -27.45
CA LEU A 219 -56.48 77.40 -26.15
C LEU A 219 -55.19 77.59 -25.36
N SER A 220 -55.28 78.03 -24.10
CA SER A 220 -54.12 78.07 -23.21
C SER A 220 -53.75 76.63 -22.84
N GLN A 221 -52.50 76.23 -23.08
CA GLN A 221 -52.05 74.86 -22.81
C GLN A 221 -51.83 74.65 -21.31
N LEU A 222 -52.32 73.54 -20.76
CA LEU A 222 -52.09 73.17 -19.36
C LEU A 222 -50.63 72.75 -19.12
N ASP A 223 -50.13 73.04 -17.90
CA ASP A 223 -48.81 72.59 -17.47
C ASP A 223 -48.80 71.07 -17.24
N PRO A 224 -47.72 70.35 -17.61
CA PRO A 224 -47.63 68.91 -17.40
C PRO A 224 -47.53 68.56 -15.91
N PRO A 225 -47.99 67.37 -15.49
CA PRO A 225 -47.86 66.91 -14.11
C PRO A 225 -46.38 66.64 -13.76
N SER A 226 -46.02 66.73 -12.48
CA SER A 226 -44.67 66.39 -12.00
C SER A 226 -44.65 65.11 -11.17
N PHE A 227 -43.60 64.30 -11.35
CA PHE A 227 -43.36 63.09 -10.56
C PHE A 227 -42.71 63.45 -9.22
N SER A 228 -43.09 62.76 -8.14
CA SER A 228 -42.44 62.91 -6.82
C SER A 228 -40.97 62.49 -6.82
N ARG A 229 -40.59 61.60 -7.74
CA ARG A 229 -39.21 61.20 -8.04
C ARG A 229 -38.97 61.32 -9.54
N GLY A 230 -37.91 62.02 -9.95
CA GLY A 230 -37.55 62.15 -11.36
C GLY A 230 -37.23 60.80 -12.02
N GLY A 231 -37.31 60.72 -13.34
CA GLY A 231 -36.80 59.54 -14.06
C GLY A 231 -35.28 59.39 -13.88
N GLY A 232 -34.79 58.15 -13.90
CA GLY A 232 -33.37 57.83 -13.68
C GLY A 232 -33.15 56.42 -13.13
N SER A 233 -31.90 56.11 -12.79
CA SER A 233 -31.50 54.81 -12.24
C SER A 233 -31.56 54.80 -10.71
N TYR A 234 -32.24 53.81 -10.14
CA TYR A 234 -32.46 53.66 -8.70
C TYR A 234 -31.95 52.32 -8.15
N ASP A 235 -31.61 52.25 -6.87
CA ASP A 235 -31.18 50.99 -6.22
C ASP A 235 -32.32 49.95 -6.26
N LEU A 236 -31.98 48.68 -6.53
CA LEU A 236 -32.91 47.55 -6.57
C LEU A 236 -33.75 47.37 -5.30
N SER A 237 -33.28 47.86 -4.14
CA SER A 237 -34.02 47.87 -2.88
C SER A 237 -35.25 48.77 -2.89
N LEU A 238 -35.31 49.77 -3.78
CA LEU A 238 -36.47 50.64 -3.96
C LEU A 238 -37.56 50.01 -4.83
N PHE A 239 -37.28 48.86 -5.46
CA PHE A 239 -38.20 48.16 -6.32
C PHE A 239 -38.82 46.91 -5.64
N PRO A 240 -40.09 46.58 -5.92
CA PRO A 240 -41.01 47.28 -6.82
C PRO A 240 -41.43 48.65 -6.27
N MET A 241 -41.38 49.69 -7.10
CA MET A 241 -41.46 51.10 -6.66
C MET A 241 -42.89 51.44 -6.23
N ALA A 242 -43.13 51.53 -4.93
CA ALA A 242 -44.47 51.65 -4.35
C ALA A 242 -44.81 53.06 -3.83
N ASP A 243 -43.87 54.01 -3.87
CA ASP A 243 -43.99 55.35 -3.29
C ASP A 243 -44.06 56.48 -4.33
N LEU A 244 -44.15 56.16 -5.63
CA LEU A 244 -44.23 57.17 -6.68
C LEU A 244 -45.61 57.85 -6.71
N THR A 245 -45.66 59.18 -6.67
CA THR A 245 -46.88 59.98 -6.70
C THR A 245 -46.78 61.06 -7.79
N LEU A 246 -47.93 61.57 -8.24
CA LEU A 246 -48.02 62.64 -9.24
C LEU A 246 -48.61 63.90 -8.61
N SER A 247 -48.10 65.07 -9.01
CA SER A 247 -48.65 66.37 -8.61
C SER A 247 -49.22 67.11 -9.82
N ASN A 248 -50.41 67.69 -9.68
CA ASN A 248 -51.01 68.55 -10.70
C ASN A 248 -50.68 70.02 -10.38
N PRO A 249 -49.86 70.72 -11.18
CA PRO A 249 -49.53 72.12 -10.94
C PRO A 249 -50.65 73.10 -11.33
N ASN A 250 -51.68 72.63 -12.05
CA ASN A 250 -52.72 73.49 -12.59
C ASN A 250 -53.79 73.82 -11.54
N LEU A 251 -54.10 75.11 -11.35
CA LEU A 251 -55.16 75.58 -10.46
C LEU A 251 -56.57 75.51 -11.08
N VAL A 252 -56.68 75.06 -12.33
CA VAL A 252 -57.94 74.94 -13.08
C VAL A 252 -58.50 73.51 -13.05
N PRO A 253 -59.84 73.30 -13.13
CA PRO A 253 -60.44 71.97 -13.09
C PRO A 253 -59.91 71.07 -14.20
N SER A 254 -59.06 70.11 -13.82
CA SER A 254 -58.31 69.26 -14.72
C SER A 254 -58.05 67.89 -14.08
N LYS A 255 -57.89 66.84 -14.90
CA LYS A 255 -57.65 65.47 -14.44
C LYS A 255 -56.29 64.99 -14.92
N VAL A 256 -55.53 64.37 -14.02
CA VAL A 256 -54.24 63.75 -14.37
C VAL A 256 -54.49 62.32 -14.84
N TYR A 257 -53.95 61.98 -15.99
CA TYR A 257 -53.93 60.61 -16.52
C TYR A 257 -52.49 60.10 -16.55
N TYR A 258 -52.33 58.79 -16.32
CA TYR A 258 -51.03 58.12 -16.40
C TYR A 258 -51.12 56.77 -17.09
N GLN A 259 -49.99 56.32 -17.63
CA GLN A 259 -49.79 55.01 -18.22
C GLN A 259 -48.48 54.43 -17.68
N VAL A 260 -48.51 53.17 -17.28
CA VAL A 260 -47.32 52.41 -16.86
C VAL A 260 -47.02 51.38 -17.95
N ALA A 261 -45.77 51.32 -18.42
CA ALA A 261 -45.31 50.40 -19.47
C ALA A 261 -46.17 50.43 -20.76
N GLY A 262 -46.70 51.60 -21.15
CA GLY A 262 -47.52 51.74 -22.35
C GLY A 262 -48.92 51.12 -22.26
N GLY A 263 -49.39 50.76 -21.05
CA GLY A 263 -50.75 50.24 -20.83
C GLY A 263 -51.87 51.27 -21.06
N ALA A 264 -53.12 50.86 -20.84
CA ALA A 264 -54.27 51.75 -21.03
C ALA A 264 -54.23 52.96 -20.06
N PRO A 265 -54.55 54.19 -20.51
CA PRO A 265 -54.57 55.38 -19.65
C PRO A 265 -55.47 55.18 -18.42
N GLN A 266 -54.94 55.46 -17.24
CA GLN A 266 -55.66 55.44 -15.96
C GLN A 266 -55.78 56.86 -15.40
N GLU A 267 -56.91 57.19 -14.79
CA GLU A 267 -57.10 58.46 -14.08
C GLU A 267 -56.41 58.39 -12.71
N TYR A 268 -55.55 59.37 -12.41
CA TYR A 268 -54.90 59.50 -11.11
C TYR A 268 -55.84 60.17 -10.11
N THR A 269 -56.29 59.42 -9.10
CA THR A 269 -57.24 59.87 -8.08
C THR A 269 -56.58 60.30 -6.76
N GLY A 270 -55.24 60.42 -6.75
CA GLY A 270 -54.42 60.68 -5.56
C GLY A 270 -53.86 59.41 -4.94
N GLY A 271 -52.77 59.53 -4.15
CA GLY A 271 -52.06 58.40 -3.54
C GLY A 271 -50.87 57.90 -4.37
N THR A 272 -50.38 56.69 -4.09
CA THR A 272 -49.24 56.11 -4.81
C THR A 272 -49.68 55.39 -6.08
N LEU A 273 -48.82 55.43 -7.10
CA LEU A 273 -49.03 54.67 -8.33
C LEU A 273 -48.87 53.16 -8.07
N PRO A 274 -49.47 52.29 -8.91
CA PRO A 274 -49.28 50.85 -8.82
C PRO A 274 -47.79 50.50 -8.88
N SER A 275 -47.35 49.54 -8.05
CA SER A 275 -45.95 49.15 -8.01
C SER A 275 -45.49 48.55 -9.33
N PHE A 276 -44.34 48.96 -9.84
CA PHE A 276 -43.77 48.47 -11.09
C PHE A 276 -42.31 48.03 -10.92
N HIS A 277 -41.82 47.27 -11.90
CA HIS A 277 -40.45 46.75 -11.96
C HIS A 277 -39.52 47.73 -12.68
N PRO A 278 -38.19 47.55 -12.59
CA PRO A 278 -37.23 48.32 -13.39
C PRO A 278 -37.50 48.27 -14.89
N ASP A 279 -36.91 49.20 -15.64
CA ASP A 279 -37.04 49.39 -17.09
C ASP A 279 -38.47 49.78 -17.52
N THR A 280 -39.25 50.33 -16.58
CA THR A 280 -40.62 50.76 -16.83
C THR A 280 -40.67 52.25 -17.14
N GLN A 281 -41.23 52.60 -18.30
CA GLN A 281 -41.61 53.97 -18.61
C GLN A 281 -42.99 54.29 -18.02
N VAL A 282 -43.07 55.39 -17.29
CA VAL A 282 -44.33 55.98 -16.83
C VAL A 282 -44.56 57.28 -17.58
N THR A 283 -45.69 57.37 -18.27
CA THR A 283 -46.12 58.54 -19.02
C THR A 283 -47.30 59.17 -18.31
N ALA A 284 -47.27 60.48 -18.07
CA ALA A 284 -48.37 61.21 -17.45
C ALA A 284 -48.69 62.51 -18.19
N TRP A 285 -49.96 62.89 -18.20
CA TRP A 285 -50.42 64.15 -18.79
C TRP A 285 -51.69 64.63 -18.08
N VAL A 286 -52.00 65.92 -18.24
CA VAL A 286 -53.21 66.52 -17.71
C VAL A 286 -54.21 66.73 -18.85
N LYS A 287 -55.42 66.20 -18.68
CA LYS A 287 -56.54 66.40 -19.61
C LYS A 287 -57.44 67.53 -19.11
N SER A 288 -57.77 68.45 -20.02
CA SER A 288 -58.66 69.56 -19.71
C SER A 288 -60.12 69.09 -19.59
N ASN A 289 -60.84 69.60 -18.58
CA ASN A 289 -62.30 69.44 -18.48
C ASN A 289 -63.05 70.68 -19.02
N SER A 290 -62.34 71.64 -19.62
CA SER A 290 -62.89 72.92 -20.10
C SER A 290 -62.50 73.17 -21.56
N ALA A 291 -63.44 73.71 -22.34
CA ALA A 291 -63.23 74.08 -23.74
C ALA A 291 -62.26 75.26 -23.95
N ALA A 292 -61.74 75.87 -22.87
CA ALA A 292 -60.79 76.99 -22.92
C ALA A 292 -59.31 76.57 -22.87
N TYR A 293 -59.02 75.30 -22.56
CA TYR A 293 -57.65 74.80 -22.40
C TYR A 293 -57.42 73.56 -23.25
N SER A 294 -56.21 73.44 -23.83
CA SER A 294 -55.76 72.20 -24.47
C SER A 294 -55.03 71.32 -23.47
N ASP A 295 -54.98 70.02 -23.73
CA ASP A 295 -54.26 69.05 -22.92
C ASP A 295 -52.78 69.42 -22.76
N SER A 296 -52.18 69.04 -21.63
CA SER A 296 -50.75 69.26 -21.41
C SER A 296 -49.91 68.42 -22.37
N SER A 297 -48.64 68.78 -22.52
CA SER A 297 -47.65 67.85 -23.07
C SER A 297 -47.55 66.59 -22.19
N MET A 298 -47.18 65.46 -22.79
CA MET A 298 -46.88 64.24 -22.04
C MET A 298 -45.52 64.37 -21.37
N VAL A 299 -45.46 64.06 -20.07
CA VAL A 299 -44.21 63.87 -19.35
C VAL A 299 -43.89 62.38 -19.29
N ASN A 300 -42.68 62.02 -19.71
CA ASN A 300 -42.18 60.66 -19.68
C ASN A 300 -41.08 60.56 -18.64
N ALA A 301 -41.19 59.60 -17.72
CA ALA A 301 -40.11 59.23 -16.82
C ALA A 301 -39.82 57.73 -16.98
N THR A 302 -38.58 57.40 -17.28
CA THR A 302 -38.10 56.02 -17.28
C THR A 302 -37.42 55.73 -15.95
N TYR A 303 -37.78 54.63 -15.32
CA TYR A 303 -37.21 54.19 -14.04
C TYR A 303 -36.41 52.92 -14.26
N ASP A 304 -35.10 53.09 -14.38
CA ASP A 304 -34.16 52.00 -14.57
C ASP A 304 -33.57 51.58 -13.22
N ASN A 305 -32.98 50.39 -13.16
CA ASN A 305 -32.21 49.99 -11.98
C ASN A 305 -30.73 50.38 -12.13
N LEU A 306 -30.10 50.66 -10.99
CA LEU A 306 -28.64 50.68 -10.91
C LEU A 306 -28.14 49.24 -10.78
N VAL A 307 -27.24 48.83 -11.67
CA VAL A 307 -26.64 47.48 -11.63
C VAL A 307 -25.92 47.29 -10.29
N LYS A 308 -26.32 46.27 -9.54
CA LYS A 308 -25.74 45.96 -8.22
C LYS A 308 -24.71 44.84 -8.33
N THR A 309 -23.50 45.07 -7.83
CA THR A 309 -22.47 44.03 -7.76
C THR A 309 -22.81 43.01 -6.68
N LEU A 310 -22.85 41.73 -7.05
CA LEU A 310 -23.08 40.64 -6.11
C LEU A 310 -21.90 40.48 -5.14
N GLN A 311 -22.18 40.05 -3.93
CA GLN A 311 -21.16 39.73 -2.93
C GLN A 311 -21.34 38.29 -2.44
N VAL A 312 -20.25 37.55 -2.41
CA VAL A 312 -20.19 36.17 -1.90
C VAL A 312 -19.26 36.13 -0.70
N SER A 313 -19.65 35.41 0.34
CA SER A 313 -18.78 34.99 1.44
C SER A 313 -18.55 33.49 1.37
N LEU A 314 -17.31 33.06 1.56
CA LEU A 314 -16.92 31.64 1.56
C LEU A 314 -16.37 31.26 2.95
N SER A 315 -16.87 30.16 3.51
CA SER A 315 -16.46 29.68 4.83
C SER A 315 -16.27 28.16 4.82
N GLY A 316 -15.34 27.66 5.63
CA GLY A 316 -15.02 26.23 5.70
C GLY A 316 -13.90 25.93 6.71
N PRO A 317 -13.54 24.66 6.88
CA PRO A 317 -12.42 24.25 7.74
C PRO A 317 -11.08 24.71 7.17
N THR A 318 -10.10 24.94 8.04
CA THR A 318 -8.72 25.30 7.63
C THR A 318 -7.88 24.06 7.29
N SER A 319 -8.16 22.92 7.91
CA SER A 319 -7.54 21.64 7.60
C SER A 319 -8.47 20.46 7.91
N LEU A 320 -8.20 19.32 7.28
CA LEU A 320 -8.93 18.06 7.50
C LEU A 320 -7.97 16.88 7.68
N THR A 321 -8.34 15.95 8.56
CA THR A 321 -7.71 14.62 8.63
C THR A 321 -8.32 13.67 7.60
N TYR A 322 -7.66 12.53 7.36
CA TYR A 322 -8.16 11.49 6.44
C TYR A 322 -9.59 11.05 6.77
N GLN A 323 -9.86 10.79 8.05
CA GLN A 323 -11.18 10.38 8.51
C GLN A 323 -12.22 11.47 8.33
N GLN A 324 -11.87 12.74 8.62
CA GLN A 324 -12.77 13.86 8.42
C GLN A 324 -13.06 14.09 6.93
N ALA A 325 -12.15 13.78 6.02
CA ALA A 325 -12.39 13.85 4.58
C ALA A 325 -13.20 12.65 4.02
N GLY A 326 -13.75 11.78 4.89
CA GLY A 326 -14.56 10.62 4.53
C GLY A 326 -13.81 9.28 4.51
N GLY A 327 -12.56 9.27 4.94
CA GLY A 327 -11.68 8.10 4.87
C GLY A 327 -12.03 7.02 5.89
N ALA A 328 -11.90 5.77 5.48
CA ALA A 328 -12.18 4.63 6.35
C ALA A 328 -10.98 4.35 7.29
N MET A 329 -11.23 4.35 8.61
CA MET A 329 -10.25 3.95 9.62
C MET A 329 -10.52 2.50 10.04
N TYR A 330 -9.46 1.74 10.31
CA TYR A 330 -9.57 0.35 10.74
C TYR A 330 -10.35 0.26 12.06
N GLY A 331 -11.36 -0.60 12.11
CA GLY A 331 -12.21 -0.79 13.29
C GLY A 331 -13.11 0.40 13.65
N SER A 332 -13.22 1.42 12.78
CA SER A 332 -14.04 2.60 13.02
C SER A 332 -15.05 2.83 11.90
N ALA A 333 -16.21 3.39 12.23
CA ALA A 333 -17.19 3.81 11.23
C ALA A 333 -16.71 5.02 10.43
N SER A 334 -17.12 5.10 9.15
CA SER A 334 -16.87 6.26 8.29
C SER A 334 -17.64 7.48 8.81
N VAL A 335 -17.02 8.66 8.70
CA VAL A 335 -17.60 9.94 9.09
C VAL A 335 -17.95 10.71 7.82
N ALA A 336 -19.11 11.36 7.77
CA ALA A 336 -19.48 12.20 6.63
C ALA A 336 -18.49 13.37 6.48
N ALA A 337 -18.02 13.61 5.26
CA ALA A 337 -17.09 14.69 4.98
C ALA A 337 -17.76 16.06 5.21
N PRO A 338 -17.07 17.02 5.86
CA PRO A 338 -17.59 18.37 6.03
C PRO A 338 -17.61 19.09 4.67
N VAL A 339 -18.52 20.05 4.54
CA VAL A 339 -18.65 20.89 3.34
C VAL A 339 -18.17 22.32 3.62
N ALA A 340 -17.56 22.95 2.62
CA ALA A 340 -17.42 24.40 2.63
C ALA A 340 -18.72 25.04 2.14
N THR A 341 -19.05 26.23 2.63
CA THR A 341 -20.31 26.91 2.30
C THR A 341 -20.04 28.28 1.70
N ALA A 342 -20.57 28.50 0.50
CA ALA A 342 -20.63 29.80 -0.16
C ALA A 342 -22.02 30.41 0.03
N THR A 343 -22.09 31.67 0.45
CA THR A 343 -23.35 32.39 0.69
C THR A 343 -23.33 33.73 -0.02
N VAL A 344 -24.42 34.08 -0.72
CA VAL A 344 -24.59 35.40 -1.33
C VAL A 344 -25.20 36.36 -0.32
N THR A 345 -24.64 37.57 -0.20
CA THR A 345 -25.21 38.62 0.65
C THR A 345 -26.50 39.15 0.01
N THR A 346 -27.64 38.88 0.64
CA THR A 346 -28.96 39.33 0.19
C THR A 346 -29.38 40.70 0.75
N SER A 347 -28.55 41.31 1.61
CA SER A 347 -28.82 42.62 2.19
C SER A 347 -28.98 43.70 1.11
N GLY A 348 -30.11 44.41 1.15
CA GLY A 348 -30.48 45.40 0.12
C GLY A 348 -30.86 44.78 -1.23
N ILE A 349 -31.24 43.50 -1.28
CA ILE A 349 -31.86 42.88 -2.46
C ILE A 349 -33.30 42.47 -2.07
N SER A 350 -34.30 43.05 -2.72
CA SER A 350 -35.70 42.66 -2.51
C SER A 350 -35.91 41.18 -2.88
N SER A 351 -36.73 40.47 -2.11
CA SER A 351 -37.03 39.04 -2.33
C SER A 351 -37.56 38.73 -3.73
N ALA A 352 -38.20 39.71 -4.38
CA ALA A 352 -38.70 39.60 -5.76
C ALA A 352 -37.57 39.46 -6.81
N TYR A 353 -36.34 39.88 -6.49
CA TYR A 353 -35.17 39.81 -7.38
C TYR A 353 -34.12 38.80 -6.88
N GLN A 354 -34.51 37.93 -5.96
CA GLN A 354 -33.68 36.81 -5.52
C GLN A 354 -34.11 35.54 -6.25
N GLY A 355 -33.14 34.71 -6.62
CA GLY A 355 -33.42 33.40 -7.23
C GLY A 355 -32.52 33.12 -8.43
N THR A 356 -32.56 31.86 -8.87
CA THR A 356 -31.68 31.34 -9.93
C THR A 356 -31.96 31.95 -11.30
N SER A 357 -33.11 32.59 -11.49
CA SER A 357 -33.44 33.37 -12.68
C SER A 357 -32.67 34.70 -12.76
N TYR A 358 -32.11 35.18 -11.64
CA TYR A 358 -31.38 36.45 -11.56
C TYR A 358 -29.87 36.24 -11.43
N TYR A 359 -29.45 35.32 -10.56
CA TYR A 359 -28.04 34.97 -10.35
C TYR A 359 -27.90 33.57 -9.77
N VAL A 360 -26.75 32.94 -10.02
CA VAL A 360 -26.45 31.58 -9.55
C VAL A 360 -25.03 31.51 -9.00
N ILE A 361 -24.84 30.77 -7.91
CA ILE A 361 -23.50 30.53 -7.35
C ILE A 361 -22.79 29.47 -8.17
N TYR A 362 -21.59 29.79 -8.65
CA TYR A 362 -20.65 28.87 -9.26
C TYR A 362 -19.53 28.54 -8.27
N THR A 363 -19.19 27.27 -8.19
CA THR A 363 -18.16 26.76 -7.27
C THR A 363 -17.13 25.94 -8.03
N SER A 364 -15.87 26.01 -7.62
CA SER A 364 -14.80 25.18 -8.17
C SER A 364 -13.90 24.65 -7.05
N VAL A 365 -13.45 23.42 -7.24
CA VAL A 365 -12.53 22.73 -6.33
C VAL A 365 -11.26 22.40 -7.12
N GLY A 366 -10.10 22.80 -6.60
CA GLY A 366 -8.81 22.70 -7.30
C GLY A 366 -8.54 23.78 -8.35
N SER A 367 -9.46 24.73 -8.55
CA SER A 367 -9.32 25.86 -9.50
C SER A 367 -9.76 27.18 -8.87
N ALA A 368 -9.08 28.26 -9.26
CA ALA A 368 -9.37 29.63 -8.85
C ALA A 368 -10.38 30.37 -9.76
N THR A 369 -10.95 29.71 -10.78
CA THR A 369 -11.78 30.38 -11.80
C THR A 369 -13.21 29.83 -11.87
N PRO A 370 -14.04 29.98 -10.82
CA PRO A 370 -15.38 29.39 -10.78
C PRO A 370 -16.33 29.96 -11.83
N LEU A 371 -16.14 31.20 -12.31
CA LEU A 371 -17.03 31.84 -13.29
C LEU A 371 -16.90 31.28 -14.73
N THR A 372 -15.76 30.65 -15.04
CA THR A 372 -15.47 30.11 -16.38
C THR A 372 -15.44 28.59 -16.41
N THR A 373 -14.89 27.95 -15.37
CA THR A 373 -14.70 26.49 -15.30
C THR A 373 -15.39 25.85 -14.09
N GLY A 374 -16.08 26.64 -13.27
CA GLY A 374 -16.80 26.14 -12.11
C GLY A 374 -18.13 25.48 -12.47
N VAL A 375 -18.65 24.73 -11.51
CA VAL A 375 -19.93 24.05 -11.60
C VAL A 375 -21.00 24.96 -10.99
N SER A 376 -22.14 25.07 -11.69
CA SER A 376 -23.32 25.74 -11.14
C SER A 376 -23.85 24.96 -9.96
N SER A 377 -24.05 25.62 -8.82
CA SER A 377 -24.66 25.01 -7.63
C SER A 377 -26.17 24.80 -7.76
N GLY A 378 -26.80 25.38 -8.80
CA GLY A 378 -28.26 25.42 -8.92
C GLY A 378 -28.95 26.24 -7.82
N SER A 379 -28.18 26.99 -7.01
CA SER A 379 -28.68 27.78 -5.89
C SER A 379 -28.27 29.24 -6.03
N ALA A 380 -29.16 30.14 -5.63
CA ALA A 380 -28.91 31.58 -5.61
C ALA A 380 -28.41 32.07 -4.24
N THR A 381 -28.74 31.38 -3.15
CA THR A 381 -28.51 31.89 -1.78
C THR A 381 -27.33 31.22 -1.08
N THR A 382 -27.32 29.89 -1.07
CA THR A 382 -26.29 29.07 -0.40
C THR A 382 -25.90 27.87 -1.23
N ALA A 383 -24.60 27.61 -1.36
CA ALA A 383 -24.04 26.44 -2.04
C ALA A 383 -23.09 25.68 -1.12
N ALA A 384 -23.31 24.37 -1.00
CA ALA A 384 -22.42 23.45 -0.31
C ALA A 384 -21.37 22.91 -1.29
N ILE A 385 -20.11 22.89 -0.86
CA ILE A 385 -18.97 22.45 -1.66
C ILE A 385 -18.37 21.22 -1.00
N ASP A 386 -18.33 20.12 -1.75
CA ASP A 386 -17.84 18.83 -1.26
C ASP A 386 -16.32 18.83 -1.07
N LEU A 387 -15.88 18.49 0.15
CA LEU A 387 -14.46 18.36 0.52
C LEU A 387 -14.03 16.89 0.66
N SER A 388 -14.81 15.94 0.13
CA SER A 388 -14.54 14.51 0.16
C SER A 388 -13.18 14.15 -0.47
N LEU A 389 -12.61 13.04 0.00
CA LEU A 389 -11.31 12.50 -0.40
C LEU A 389 -11.05 12.45 -1.91
N SER A 390 -12.06 12.18 -2.72
CA SER A 390 -11.91 12.11 -4.19
C SER A 390 -11.45 13.42 -4.81
N ASN A 391 -11.71 14.55 -4.17
CA ASN A 391 -11.38 15.88 -4.70
C ASN A 391 -9.92 16.28 -4.44
N TRP A 392 -9.20 15.57 -3.56
CA TRP A 392 -7.85 15.96 -3.13
C TRP A 392 -6.74 15.40 -4.01
N GLY A 393 -6.94 14.24 -4.64
CA GLY A 393 -5.88 13.53 -5.36
C GLY A 393 -4.56 13.50 -4.58
N THR A 394 -3.48 13.94 -5.24
CA THR A 394 -2.13 14.05 -4.64
C THR A 394 -1.82 15.41 -4.02
N ALA A 395 -2.71 16.40 -4.11
CA ALA A 395 -2.46 17.76 -3.65
C ALA A 395 -2.36 17.82 -2.11
N SER A 396 -1.45 18.64 -1.57
CA SER A 396 -1.31 18.83 -0.11
C SER A 396 -2.33 19.80 0.48
N SER A 397 -2.95 20.62 -0.38
CA SER A 397 -4.03 21.53 -0.04
C SER A 397 -5.05 21.59 -1.17
N LEU A 398 -6.30 21.85 -0.81
CA LEU A 398 -7.42 21.98 -1.72
C LEU A 398 -7.85 23.44 -1.79
N THR A 399 -7.68 24.05 -2.96
CA THR A 399 -8.22 25.39 -3.22
C THR A 399 -9.70 25.29 -3.54
N VAL A 400 -10.51 25.95 -2.73
CA VAL A 400 -11.96 26.04 -2.93
C VAL A 400 -12.29 27.46 -3.32
N SER A 401 -13.02 27.64 -4.41
CA SER A 401 -13.38 28.95 -4.93
C SER A 401 -14.87 29.03 -5.21
N ALA A 402 -15.45 30.20 -4.97
CA ALA A 402 -16.85 30.47 -5.26
C ALA A 402 -17.04 31.91 -5.76
N ALA A 403 -18.00 32.08 -6.67
CA ALA A 403 -18.45 33.37 -7.16
C ALA A 403 -19.93 33.30 -7.56
N ALA A 404 -20.65 34.40 -7.49
CA ALA A 404 -22.00 34.51 -7.98
C ALA A 404 -21.97 35.13 -9.38
N LYS A 405 -22.57 34.43 -10.34
CA LYS A 405 -22.69 34.86 -11.73
C LYS A 405 -24.07 35.43 -11.97
N ALA A 406 -24.14 36.62 -12.55
CA ALA A 406 -25.38 37.24 -12.96
C ALA A 406 -25.97 36.49 -14.18
N VAL A 407 -27.24 36.13 -14.08
CA VAL A 407 -28.05 35.65 -15.20
C VAL A 407 -28.75 36.83 -15.88
N ARG A 408 -29.21 37.80 -15.06
CA ARG A 408 -29.75 39.09 -15.49
C ARG A 408 -28.67 40.16 -15.33
N THR A 409 -27.87 40.34 -16.39
CA THR A 409 -26.74 41.31 -16.42
C THR A 409 -27.20 42.77 -16.45
N ASP A 410 -28.48 42.98 -16.78
CA ASP A 410 -29.23 44.22 -16.61
C ASP A 410 -29.42 44.57 -15.12
N TYR A 411 -29.48 43.58 -14.22
CA TYR A 411 -29.80 43.76 -12.80
C TYR A 411 -28.56 43.67 -11.91
N TYR A 412 -27.67 42.74 -12.25
CA TYR A 412 -26.51 42.40 -11.42
C TYR A 412 -25.22 42.36 -12.21
N ALA A 413 -24.14 42.75 -11.55
CA ALA A 413 -22.78 42.42 -11.98
C ALA A 413 -22.26 41.21 -11.19
N ASP A 414 -21.42 40.40 -11.82
CA ASP A 414 -20.78 39.24 -11.20
C ASP A 414 -20.03 39.61 -9.91
N SER A 415 -20.00 38.69 -8.95
CA SER A 415 -19.20 38.89 -7.75
C SER A 415 -17.71 38.73 -8.02
N SER A 416 -16.87 39.30 -7.15
CA SER A 416 -15.47 38.88 -7.07
C SER A 416 -15.37 37.41 -6.69
N VAL A 417 -14.31 36.74 -7.15
CA VAL A 417 -14.03 35.36 -6.77
C VAL A 417 -13.49 35.34 -5.34
N GLN A 418 -14.12 34.54 -4.48
CA GLN A 418 -13.61 34.23 -3.15
C GLN A 418 -12.91 32.89 -3.17
N THR A 419 -11.79 32.78 -2.46
CA THR A 419 -11.01 31.54 -2.35
C THR A 419 -10.66 31.26 -0.90
N ILE A 420 -10.69 29.97 -0.53
CA ILE A 420 -10.11 29.46 0.71
C ILE A 420 -9.20 28.28 0.35
N SER A 421 -8.18 28.05 1.17
CA SER A 421 -7.31 26.88 1.04
C SER A 421 -7.47 25.98 2.26
N VAL A 422 -7.84 24.72 2.01
CA VAL A 422 -8.00 23.70 3.06
C VAL A 422 -6.78 22.78 3.01
N GLY A 423 -6.02 22.67 4.09
CA GLY A 423 -4.83 21.82 4.16
C GLY A 423 -5.12 20.38 4.57
N LYS A 424 -4.29 19.42 4.11
CA LYS A 424 -4.23 18.10 4.74
C LYS A 424 -3.62 18.23 6.14
N SER A 425 -4.20 17.56 7.12
CA SER A 425 -3.61 17.33 8.44
C SER A 425 -3.18 15.86 8.54
N PRO A 426 -1.89 15.54 8.29
CA PRO A 426 -1.43 14.17 8.25
C PRO A 426 -1.59 13.46 9.60
N THR A 427 -2.15 12.25 9.59
CA THR A 427 -2.28 11.44 10.81
C THR A 427 -1.02 10.62 11.02
N ALA A 428 -0.39 10.71 12.19
CA ALA A 428 0.82 9.94 12.51
C ALA A 428 0.47 8.48 12.83
N LEU A 429 1.19 7.54 12.18
CA LEU A 429 1.03 6.10 12.40
C LEU A 429 1.96 5.60 13.50
N ALA A 430 1.50 4.64 14.28
CA ALA A 430 2.29 4.05 15.36
C ALA A 430 3.31 3.02 14.85
N MET A 431 4.42 2.88 15.57
CA MET A 431 5.47 1.90 15.28
C MET A 431 4.92 0.46 15.35
N PRO A 432 5.26 -0.43 14.41
CA PRO A 432 4.86 -1.82 14.49
C PRO A 432 5.75 -2.60 15.47
N SER A 433 5.31 -3.79 15.86
CA SER A 433 6.09 -4.75 16.66
C SER A 433 6.52 -5.94 15.80
N ILE A 434 7.73 -6.46 16.03
CA ILE A 434 8.24 -7.69 15.40
C ILE A 434 8.34 -8.79 16.46
N SER A 435 7.82 -9.97 16.14
CA SER A 435 7.93 -11.18 16.97
C SER A 435 8.49 -12.35 16.14
N PRO A 436 9.45 -13.14 16.66
CA PRO A 436 10.09 -12.98 17.97
C PRO A 436 11.01 -11.74 18.02
N THR A 437 11.18 -11.12 19.19
CA THR A 437 11.97 -9.89 19.37
C THR A 437 13.49 -10.12 19.36
N SER A 438 13.90 -11.39 19.40
CA SER A 438 15.28 -11.87 19.33
C SER A 438 15.27 -13.35 18.96
N GLY A 439 16.35 -13.87 18.39
CA GLY A 439 16.48 -15.30 18.09
C GLY A 439 17.52 -15.57 17.01
N GLU A 440 17.66 -16.83 16.61
CA GLU A 440 18.50 -17.25 15.49
C GLU A 440 17.71 -17.22 14.17
N ARG A 441 18.40 -16.93 13.06
CA ARG A 441 17.83 -17.04 11.71
C ARG A 441 17.44 -18.49 11.45
N SER A 442 16.14 -18.77 11.39
CA SER A 442 15.61 -20.10 11.09
C SER A 442 14.54 -20.02 10.02
N ALA A 443 14.56 -20.96 9.08
CA ALA A 443 13.49 -21.14 8.10
C ALA A 443 12.21 -21.76 8.73
N LEU A 444 12.34 -22.32 9.94
CA LEU A 444 11.25 -22.95 10.69
C LEU A 444 10.53 -21.96 11.62
N VAL A 445 11.11 -20.78 11.87
CA VAL A 445 10.52 -19.75 12.75
C VAL A 445 10.00 -18.60 11.89
N ALA A 446 8.67 -18.47 11.82
CA ALA A 446 8.04 -17.36 11.13
C ALA A 446 8.24 -16.04 11.90
N VAL A 447 8.65 -14.99 11.19
CA VAL A 447 8.71 -13.62 11.70
C VAL A 447 7.36 -12.97 11.46
N THR A 448 6.73 -12.51 12.54
CA THR A 448 5.43 -11.82 12.52
C THR A 448 5.64 -10.34 12.77
N VAL A 449 5.12 -9.48 11.89
CA VAL A 449 5.08 -8.03 12.09
C VAL A 449 3.64 -7.62 12.32
N THR A 450 3.38 -6.88 13.41
CA THR A 450 2.04 -6.45 13.81
C THR A 450 1.97 -4.94 13.93
N ALA A 451 1.00 -4.32 13.25
CA ALA A 451 0.67 -2.92 13.41
C ALA A 451 -0.33 -2.72 14.56
N SER A 452 -0.26 -1.57 15.22
CA SER A 452 -1.15 -1.21 16.34
C SER A 452 -1.51 0.28 16.31
N GLY A 453 -2.42 0.71 17.18
CA GLY A 453 -2.83 2.10 17.31
C GLY A 453 -3.82 2.57 16.23
N THR A 454 -3.76 3.86 15.90
CA THR A 454 -4.63 4.48 14.91
C THR A 454 -4.21 4.08 13.49
N LEU A 455 -5.00 3.21 12.85
CA LEU A 455 -4.68 2.64 11.54
C LEU A 455 -5.79 2.96 10.53
N PRO A 456 -5.46 3.37 9.29
CA PRO A 456 -6.44 3.45 8.22
C PRO A 456 -6.82 2.07 7.69
N ALA A 457 -8.03 1.93 7.14
CA ALA A 457 -8.38 0.71 6.42
C ALA A 457 -7.49 0.57 5.18
N GLY A 458 -6.91 -0.62 4.98
CA GLY A 458 -5.98 -0.87 3.88
C GLY A 458 -4.58 -0.30 4.09
N PHE A 459 -4.19 0.03 5.34
CA PHE A 459 -2.81 0.35 5.68
C PHE A 459 -1.83 -0.73 5.20
N GLN A 460 -0.57 -0.35 5.02
CA GLN A 460 0.45 -1.22 4.47
C GLN A 460 1.64 -1.34 5.43
N ILE A 461 2.24 -2.53 5.52
CA ILE A 461 3.52 -2.72 6.22
C ILE A 461 4.56 -3.05 5.17
N TYR A 462 5.64 -2.27 5.13
CA TYR A 462 6.83 -2.62 4.36
C TYR A 462 7.95 -3.03 5.30
N TYR A 463 8.69 -4.04 4.90
CA TYR A 463 9.84 -4.54 5.64
C TYR A 463 11.04 -4.79 4.72
N THR A 464 12.22 -4.81 5.31
CA THR A 464 13.49 -5.17 4.68
C THR A 464 14.13 -6.29 5.49
N GLN A 465 14.97 -7.08 4.85
CA GLN A 465 15.70 -8.20 5.46
C GLN A 465 17.23 -7.95 5.52
N ASP A 466 17.70 -6.90 4.86
CA ASP A 466 19.11 -6.50 4.76
C ASP A 466 19.52 -5.44 5.80
N GLY A 467 18.60 -5.07 6.70
CA GLY A 467 18.81 -4.01 7.70
C GLY A 467 18.72 -2.59 7.15
N SER A 468 18.42 -2.39 5.87
CA SER A 468 18.12 -1.06 5.33
C SER A 468 16.79 -0.55 5.88
N ASP A 469 16.63 0.76 6.05
CA ASP A 469 15.32 1.32 6.43
C ASP A 469 14.40 1.29 5.20
N PRO A 470 13.15 0.79 5.28
CA PRO A 470 12.15 0.97 4.22
C PRO A 470 12.04 2.42 3.70
N GLY A 471 12.29 3.40 4.57
CA GLY A 471 12.45 4.82 4.24
C GLY A 471 11.13 5.58 4.16
N VAL A 472 11.20 6.91 4.07
CA VAL A 472 10.02 7.80 4.06
C VAL A 472 10.14 8.80 2.92
N GLY A 473 9.41 8.55 1.84
CA GLY A 473 9.33 9.44 0.69
C GLY A 473 8.41 10.64 0.97
N SER A 474 8.58 11.71 0.20
CA SER A 474 7.75 12.92 0.28
C SER A 474 6.26 12.68 -0.03
N ASN A 475 5.96 11.59 -0.75
CA ASN A 475 4.60 11.12 -1.04
C ASN A 475 4.05 10.14 0.01
N GLY A 476 4.79 9.87 1.10
CA GLY A 476 4.42 8.89 2.11
C GLY A 476 4.66 7.44 1.70
N ARG A 477 5.44 7.17 0.64
CA ARG A 477 5.80 5.80 0.20
C ARG A 477 7.20 5.38 0.69
N PRO A 478 7.49 4.07 0.76
CA PRO A 478 8.85 3.60 0.99
C PRO A 478 9.81 4.07 -0.13
N THR A 479 11.05 4.37 0.24
CA THR A 479 12.11 4.82 -0.71
C THR A 479 13.14 3.74 -0.99
N SER A 480 13.23 2.73 -0.12
CA SER A 480 14.18 1.63 -0.30
C SER A 480 13.69 0.65 -1.36
N VAL A 481 14.57 0.30 -2.31
CA VAL A 481 14.32 -0.76 -3.30
C VAL A 481 14.27 -2.15 -2.68
N ALA A 482 14.84 -2.33 -1.48
CA ALA A 482 14.78 -3.58 -0.72
C ALA A 482 13.47 -3.72 0.08
N ALA A 483 12.64 -2.68 0.13
CA ALA A 483 11.38 -2.70 0.87
C ALA A 483 10.36 -3.62 0.18
N THR A 484 9.93 -4.64 0.90
CA THR A 484 8.94 -5.62 0.45
C THR A 484 7.62 -5.39 1.17
N LEU A 485 6.51 -5.43 0.44
CA LEU A 485 5.16 -5.33 1.02
C LEU A 485 4.81 -6.62 1.76
N LEU A 486 4.42 -6.53 3.03
CA LEU A 486 4.02 -7.67 3.84
C LEU A 486 2.52 -7.98 3.65
N PRO A 487 2.14 -9.20 3.23
CA PRO A 487 0.74 -9.61 3.17
C PRO A 487 0.13 -9.74 4.57
N LEU A 488 -0.98 -9.04 4.85
CA LEU A 488 -1.63 -9.01 6.17
C LEU A 488 -2.84 -9.96 6.31
N GLY A 489 -3.28 -10.61 5.22
CA GLY A 489 -4.42 -11.53 5.25
C GLY A 489 -5.75 -10.93 5.74
N GLY A 490 -5.90 -9.60 5.70
CA GLY A 490 -7.07 -8.87 6.22
C GLY A 490 -7.01 -8.51 7.71
N GLY A 491 -5.97 -8.92 8.43
CA GLY A 491 -5.72 -8.57 9.83
C GLY A 491 -4.78 -7.37 10.01
N THR A 492 -4.29 -7.18 11.24
CA THR A 492 -3.28 -6.16 11.56
C THR A 492 -1.84 -6.67 11.55
N SER A 493 -1.66 -7.97 11.26
CA SER A 493 -0.38 -8.65 11.31
C SER A 493 -0.13 -9.46 10.04
N GLY A 494 1.12 -9.52 9.61
CA GLY A 494 1.58 -10.40 8.53
C GLY A 494 2.78 -11.21 8.97
N THR A 495 3.00 -12.34 8.30
CA THR A 495 4.10 -13.27 8.60
C THR A 495 4.93 -13.56 7.37
N PHE A 496 6.23 -13.66 7.54
CA PHE A 496 7.14 -14.21 6.53
C PHE A 496 8.15 -15.14 7.19
N THR A 497 8.66 -16.10 6.43
CA THR A 497 9.75 -16.98 6.85
C THR A 497 11.06 -16.49 6.23
N PRO A 498 12.13 -16.26 7.00
CA PRO A 498 13.44 -16.00 6.44
C PRO A 498 13.88 -17.12 5.50
N GLU A 499 14.50 -16.79 4.36
CA GLU A 499 15.02 -17.80 3.44
C GLU A 499 16.10 -18.66 4.12
N SER A 500 16.04 -19.99 3.90
CA SER A 500 17.06 -20.93 4.38
C SER A 500 18.37 -20.72 3.62
N GLY A 501 19.50 -20.77 4.33
CA GLY A 501 20.83 -20.79 3.72
C GLY A 501 21.52 -19.44 3.47
N GLY A 502 20.94 -18.30 3.85
CA GLY A 502 21.69 -17.04 3.78
C GLY A 502 22.73 -16.96 4.90
N THR A 503 23.95 -16.57 4.54
CA THR A 503 25.04 -16.25 5.46
C THR A 503 24.76 -14.88 6.11
N GLY A 504 25.17 -14.66 7.36
CA GLY A 504 24.93 -13.39 8.04
C GLY A 504 23.74 -13.37 9.00
N ALA A 505 23.83 -12.47 9.99
CA ALA A 505 22.71 -12.07 10.81
C ALA A 505 21.60 -11.45 9.93
N LEU A 506 20.35 -11.81 10.18
CA LEU A 506 19.19 -11.26 9.46
C LEU A 506 18.70 -10.02 10.20
N ALA A 507 18.90 -8.84 9.63
CA ALA A 507 18.40 -7.60 10.18
C ALA A 507 17.05 -7.23 9.55
N VAL A 508 15.97 -7.44 10.29
CA VAL A 508 14.62 -7.10 9.85
C VAL A 508 14.28 -5.70 10.33
N LYS A 509 13.94 -4.80 9.39
CA LYS A 509 13.36 -3.50 9.70
C LYS A 509 11.98 -3.36 9.08
N ALA A 510 11.06 -2.73 9.79
CA ALA A 510 9.69 -2.56 9.30
C ALA A 510 9.09 -1.19 9.64
N ARG A 511 8.18 -0.71 8.80
CA ARG A 511 7.39 0.53 8.97
C ARG A 511 5.95 0.34 8.50
N VAL A 512 5.04 1.11 9.09
CA VAL A 512 3.63 1.19 8.69
C VAL A 512 3.40 2.45 7.84
N TYR A 513 2.66 2.28 6.76
CA TYR A 513 2.31 3.30 5.79
C TYR A 513 0.79 3.41 5.62
N GLY A 514 0.35 4.56 5.10
CA GLY A 514 -1.04 4.77 4.71
C GLY A 514 -1.48 3.86 3.57
N PRO A 515 -2.78 3.84 3.24
CA PRO A 515 -3.30 3.02 2.16
C PRO A 515 -2.86 3.55 0.80
N SER A 516 -2.73 2.64 -0.17
CA SER A 516 -2.32 2.96 -1.54
C SER A 516 -3.21 4.05 -2.17
N GLY A 517 -2.58 5.10 -2.70
CA GLY A 517 -3.24 6.27 -3.29
C GLY A 517 -3.57 7.39 -2.31
N TYR A 518 -3.49 7.14 -1.00
CA TYR A 518 -3.78 8.11 0.06
C TYR A 518 -2.62 8.24 1.07
N GLU A 519 -1.42 7.80 0.71
CA GLU A 519 -0.26 7.77 1.59
C GLU A 519 0.10 9.16 2.14
N SER A 520 -0.09 10.21 1.33
CA SER A 520 0.13 11.62 1.70
C SER A 520 -0.76 12.15 2.84
N TRP A 521 -1.80 11.41 3.23
CA TRP A 521 -2.66 11.74 4.37
C TRP A 521 -2.11 11.26 5.71
N PHE A 522 -0.98 10.55 5.68
CA PHE A 522 -0.38 9.93 6.86
C PHE A 522 1.09 10.29 6.96
N THR A 523 1.57 10.38 8.20
CA THR A 523 3.00 10.34 8.48
C THR A 523 3.37 8.89 8.76
N PRO A 524 4.22 8.25 7.94
CA PRO A 524 4.64 6.87 8.17
C PRO A 524 5.24 6.68 9.56
N SER A 525 5.06 5.49 10.13
CA SER A 525 5.53 5.20 11.48
C SER A 525 7.06 5.29 11.59
N SER A 526 7.60 5.40 12.81
CA SER A 526 9.01 5.13 13.06
C SER A 526 9.39 3.69 12.67
N VAL A 527 10.68 3.46 12.38
CA VAL A 527 11.20 2.14 12.04
C VAL A 527 11.41 1.31 13.31
N ILE A 528 10.97 0.06 13.29
CA ILE A 528 11.39 -0.96 14.24
C ILE A 528 12.50 -1.81 13.61
N SER A 529 13.45 -2.27 14.42
CA SER A 529 14.58 -3.08 13.97
C SER A 529 14.79 -4.25 14.92
N VAL A 530 14.87 -5.47 14.37
CA VAL A 530 15.25 -6.68 15.09
C VAL A 530 16.35 -7.38 14.29
N VAL A 531 17.40 -7.83 14.99
CA VAL A 531 18.48 -8.60 14.38
C VAL A 531 18.39 -10.02 14.90
N TYR A 532 18.21 -10.97 14.00
CA TYR A 532 18.32 -12.39 14.29
C TYR A 532 19.76 -12.82 14.05
N THR A 533 20.38 -13.42 15.06
CA THR A 533 21.75 -13.90 14.96
C THR A 533 21.84 -15.03 13.93
N GLU A 534 23.01 -15.23 13.35
CA GLU A 534 23.24 -16.40 12.50
C GLU A 534 22.78 -17.68 13.20
N ALA A 535 22.15 -18.60 12.47
CA ALA A 535 22.05 -19.99 12.93
C ALA A 535 23.47 -20.45 13.26
N SER A 536 23.71 -20.86 14.50
CA SER A 536 25.05 -21.12 15.00
C SER A 536 25.87 -21.98 14.02
N SER A 537 26.94 -21.39 13.46
CA SER A 537 28.14 -22.05 12.90
C SER A 537 28.03 -22.95 11.66
N GLY A 538 26.90 -23.00 10.95
CA GLY A 538 26.74 -23.95 9.84
C GLY A 538 26.82 -25.41 10.29
N ILE A 539 26.64 -25.65 11.59
CA ILE A 539 26.61 -26.96 12.20
C ILE A 539 25.18 -27.50 12.07
N PRO A 540 25.00 -28.67 11.46
CA PRO A 540 23.70 -29.30 11.34
C PRO A 540 23.02 -29.58 12.68
N GLU A 541 21.69 -29.49 12.70
CA GLU A 541 20.85 -30.02 13.76
C GLU A 541 21.16 -31.51 13.95
N GLY A 542 21.52 -31.89 15.17
CA GLY A 542 22.16 -33.17 15.38
C GLY A 542 22.83 -33.36 16.72
N ALA A 543 23.62 -34.43 16.78
CA ALA A 543 24.49 -34.72 17.91
C ALA A 543 25.97 -34.61 17.52
N LEU A 544 26.76 -33.95 18.37
CA LEU A 544 28.21 -33.87 18.31
C LEU A 544 28.81 -34.90 19.27
N VAL A 545 29.47 -35.93 18.75
CA VAL A 545 29.85 -37.11 19.52
C VAL A 545 31.30 -37.52 19.32
N GLY A 546 31.92 -38.08 20.35
CA GLY A 546 33.23 -38.71 20.20
C GLY A 546 33.11 -40.11 19.60
N SER A 547 31.99 -40.77 19.88
CA SER A 547 31.64 -42.11 19.42
C SER A 547 30.14 -42.32 19.57
N ALA A 548 29.56 -43.25 18.79
CA ALA A 548 28.18 -43.66 18.99
C ALA A 548 27.94 -45.13 18.61
N ASP A 549 26.99 -45.75 19.31
CA ASP A 549 26.32 -46.98 18.89
C ASP A 549 24.85 -46.67 18.63
N VAL A 550 24.42 -46.86 17.39
CA VAL A 550 23.05 -46.57 16.95
C VAL A 550 22.38 -47.88 16.56
N ASN A 551 21.32 -48.20 17.29
CA ASN A 551 20.54 -49.42 17.15
C ASN A 551 19.04 -49.13 16.90
N GLY A 552 18.63 -47.86 16.94
CA GLY A 552 17.24 -47.41 16.77
C GLY A 552 17.04 -46.38 15.66
N VAL A 553 15.88 -45.75 15.63
CA VAL A 553 15.51 -44.71 14.66
C VAL A 553 15.66 -43.32 15.27
N PHE A 554 16.33 -42.41 14.56
CA PHE A 554 16.34 -41.00 14.92
C PHE A 554 16.29 -40.04 13.72
N VAL A 555 15.83 -38.82 13.99
CA VAL A 555 15.82 -37.69 13.04
C VAL A 555 16.99 -36.76 13.32
N GLY A 556 17.65 -36.25 12.28
CA GLY A 556 18.75 -35.28 12.38
C GLY A 556 20.13 -35.87 12.13
N SER A 557 21.18 -35.07 12.31
CA SER A 557 22.54 -35.41 11.89
C SER A 557 23.43 -35.97 13.01
N LEU A 558 24.48 -36.71 12.63
CA LEU A 558 25.54 -37.13 13.55
C LEU A 558 26.88 -36.54 13.11
N ILE A 559 27.56 -35.88 14.04
CA ILE A 559 28.84 -35.23 13.81
C ILE A 559 29.86 -35.87 14.73
N TYR A 560 30.84 -36.57 14.18
CA TYR A 560 31.89 -37.19 14.95
C TYR A 560 33.07 -36.23 15.15
N SER A 561 33.66 -36.25 16.34
CA SER A 561 34.83 -35.44 16.71
C SER A 561 35.94 -36.32 17.28
N ASP A 562 37.19 -36.00 16.96
CA ASP A 562 38.39 -36.70 17.42
C ASP A 562 39.10 -35.99 18.60
N GLN A 563 38.56 -34.87 19.08
CA GLN A 563 39.24 -33.96 20.01
C GLN A 563 39.52 -34.52 21.42
N ASN A 564 38.88 -35.62 21.83
CA ASN A 564 39.11 -36.25 23.14
C ASN A 564 40.05 -37.47 23.11
N GLY A 565 40.86 -37.61 22.06
CA GLY A 565 42.10 -38.39 22.13
C GLY A 565 41.99 -39.89 21.85
N SER A 566 40.90 -40.39 21.26
CA SER A 566 40.89 -41.65 20.48
C SER A 566 39.56 -41.75 19.74
N MET A 567 39.59 -41.62 18.41
CA MET A 567 38.53 -42.20 17.58
C MET A 567 38.42 -43.69 17.93
N PRO A 568 37.21 -44.22 18.16
CA PRO A 568 37.01 -45.66 18.28
C PRO A 568 37.55 -46.36 17.04
N SER A 569 38.14 -47.55 17.22
CA SER A 569 38.58 -48.36 16.08
C SER A 569 37.41 -48.82 15.19
N ASN A 570 36.20 -48.90 15.75
CA ASN A 570 34.97 -49.27 15.04
C ASN A 570 33.76 -48.45 15.53
N ILE A 571 33.01 -47.88 14.59
CA ILE A 571 31.69 -47.24 14.81
C ILE A 571 30.64 -48.17 14.19
N ASN A 572 29.61 -48.55 14.95
CA ASN A 572 28.62 -49.53 14.49
C ASN A 572 27.20 -48.96 14.45
N PHE A 573 26.57 -49.10 13.30
CA PHE A 573 25.13 -48.95 13.11
C PHE A 573 24.55 -50.35 12.94
N ASN A 574 23.67 -50.78 13.84
CA ASN A 574 23.15 -52.16 13.84
C ASN A 574 21.63 -52.20 14.09
N SER A 575 21.06 -53.41 14.18
CA SER A 575 19.67 -53.66 14.59
C SER A 575 18.61 -52.85 13.84
N GLY A 576 18.81 -52.59 12.55
CA GLY A 576 17.89 -51.80 11.74
C GLY A 576 17.94 -50.30 12.01
N ALA A 577 19.06 -49.78 12.52
CA ALA A 577 19.26 -48.35 12.77
C ALA A 577 18.85 -47.49 11.57
N GLN A 578 18.07 -46.42 11.81
CA GLN A 578 17.68 -45.50 10.75
C GLN A 578 17.99 -44.05 11.11
N ILE A 579 18.71 -43.39 10.21
CA ILE A 579 18.96 -41.95 10.28
C ILE A 579 18.05 -41.27 9.25
N GLN A 580 17.08 -40.52 9.74
CA GLN A 580 16.09 -39.81 8.93
C GLN A 580 16.41 -38.32 8.87
N GLN A 581 16.20 -37.70 7.71
CA GLN A 581 16.35 -36.25 7.51
C GLN A 581 17.67 -35.67 8.04
N GLY A 582 18.77 -36.40 7.88
CA GLY A 582 20.06 -36.00 8.45
C GLY A 582 21.24 -36.67 7.81
N ASN A 583 22.39 -36.01 7.94
CA ASN A 583 23.66 -36.44 7.36
C ASN A 583 24.59 -36.98 8.46
N ILE A 584 25.63 -37.71 8.06
CA ILE A 584 26.69 -38.14 8.98
C ILE A 584 28.00 -37.48 8.58
N TYR A 585 28.71 -36.90 9.55
CA TYR A 585 29.99 -36.23 9.36
C TYR A 585 31.07 -36.96 10.13
N PHE A 586 32.08 -37.42 9.40
CA PHE A 586 33.25 -38.10 9.94
C PHE A 586 34.51 -37.26 9.68
N PRO A 587 35.42 -37.12 10.65
CA PRO A 587 36.73 -36.55 10.41
C PRO A 587 37.65 -37.59 9.79
N GLY A 588 38.63 -37.15 9.01
CA GLY A 588 39.52 -38.06 8.29
C GLY A 588 38.83 -38.91 7.22
N THR A 589 39.41 -40.07 6.89
CA THR A 589 38.90 -40.95 5.84
C THR A 589 38.64 -42.36 6.38
N PRO A 590 37.50 -42.60 7.06
CA PRO A 590 37.14 -43.95 7.48
C PRO A 590 36.86 -44.88 6.30
N VAL A 591 37.02 -46.17 6.57
CA VAL A 591 36.48 -47.23 5.71
C VAL A 591 34.99 -47.38 6.03
N ILE A 592 34.14 -47.14 5.03
CA ILE A 592 32.69 -47.35 5.14
C ILE A 592 32.37 -48.79 4.71
N ASP A 593 31.94 -49.61 5.66
CA ASP A 593 31.65 -51.02 5.50
C ASP A 593 30.13 -51.28 5.57
N LEU A 594 29.52 -51.66 4.46
CA LEU A 594 28.09 -51.96 4.36
C LEU A 594 27.90 -53.47 4.38
N GLN A 595 27.37 -54.01 5.48
CA GLN A 595 27.16 -55.45 5.70
C GLN A 595 25.67 -55.77 5.95
N ASN A 596 25.27 -57.01 5.67
CA ASN A 596 23.92 -57.57 5.95
C ASN A 596 22.76 -56.58 5.68
N GLY A 597 22.73 -56.01 4.47
CA GLY A 597 21.65 -55.12 4.02
C GLY A 597 21.77 -53.65 4.44
N GLY A 598 22.92 -53.20 4.94
CA GLY A 598 23.16 -51.77 5.20
C GLY A 598 23.10 -50.90 3.93
N VAL A 599 22.42 -49.76 3.98
CA VAL A 599 22.18 -48.88 2.83
C VAL A 599 22.39 -47.40 3.18
N ILE A 600 23.08 -46.69 2.27
CA ILE A 600 23.10 -45.22 2.23
C ILE A 600 22.24 -44.78 1.03
N VAL A 601 21.19 -44.01 1.28
CA VAL A 601 20.30 -43.47 0.24
C VAL A 601 20.98 -42.28 -0.44
N GLY A 602 21.54 -41.34 0.33
CA GLY A 602 22.33 -40.23 -0.18
C GLY A 602 21.53 -38.98 -0.55
N ASN A 603 20.33 -38.81 0.01
CA ASN A 603 19.57 -37.56 -0.14
C ASN A 603 20.39 -36.42 0.47
N GLN A 604 20.36 -35.25 -0.17
CA GLN A 604 21.03 -34.08 0.37
C GLN A 604 20.09 -33.37 1.34
N TYR A 605 20.53 -33.21 2.59
CA TYR A 605 19.83 -32.42 3.60
C TYR A 605 20.64 -31.18 3.98
N ASN A 606 19.96 -30.06 4.20
CA ASN A 606 20.51 -28.84 4.78
C ASN A 606 20.79 -29.03 6.29
N ALA A 607 21.39 -28.01 6.91
CA ALA A 607 21.68 -28.00 8.34
C ALA A 607 20.42 -28.11 9.23
N ASP A 608 19.26 -27.66 8.73
CA ASP A 608 17.95 -27.72 9.40
C ASP A 608 17.16 -29.02 9.11
N GLY A 609 17.81 -30.02 8.49
CA GLY A 609 17.17 -31.29 8.13
C GLY A 609 16.25 -31.21 6.91
N THR A 610 16.10 -30.05 6.25
CA THR A 610 15.30 -29.94 5.02
C THR A 610 16.01 -30.58 3.82
N GLN A 611 15.25 -31.31 2.99
CA GLN A 611 15.82 -31.97 1.80
C GLN A 611 16.05 -30.96 0.67
N VAL A 612 17.22 -31.01 0.05
CA VAL A 612 17.57 -30.24 -1.14
C VAL A 612 17.09 -30.98 -2.40
N ILE A 613 16.17 -30.35 -3.15
CA ILE A 613 15.59 -30.91 -4.37
C ILE A 613 15.65 -29.86 -5.50
N PRO A 614 16.35 -30.13 -6.63
CA PRO A 614 17.19 -31.30 -6.87
C PRO A 614 18.49 -31.26 -6.05
N ALA A 615 19.05 -32.42 -5.70
CA ALA A 615 20.32 -32.49 -4.99
C ALA A 615 21.44 -31.84 -5.84
N THR A 616 22.27 -31.00 -5.22
CA THR A 616 23.39 -30.32 -5.91
C THR A 616 24.57 -31.26 -6.13
N ASP A 617 24.66 -32.33 -5.34
CA ASP A 617 25.65 -33.38 -5.49
C ASP A 617 24.93 -34.74 -5.47
N THR A 618 25.19 -35.62 -6.43
CA THR A 618 24.56 -36.94 -6.55
C THR A 618 25.33 -38.05 -5.83
N ARG A 619 26.54 -37.77 -5.32
CA ARG A 619 27.36 -38.74 -4.60
C ARG A 619 26.79 -39.03 -3.21
N LYS A 620 26.78 -40.31 -2.80
CA LYS A 620 26.30 -40.75 -1.48
C LYS A 620 27.32 -40.52 -0.36
N ILE A 621 28.59 -40.71 -0.71
CA ILE A 621 29.75 -40.47 0.14
C ILE A 621 30.52 -39.31 -0.47
N VAL A 622 30.78 -38.28 0.31
CA VAL A 622 31.42 -37.04 -0.14
C VAL A 622 32.61 -36.73 0.75
N ASP A 623 33.75 -36.48 0.13
CA ASP A 623 34.94 -36.00 0.84
C ASP A 623 34.90 -34.47 0.90
N LEU A 624 34.92 -33.93 2.12
CA LEU A 624 35.07 -32.51 2.38
C LEU A 624 36.56 -32.11 2.35
N ASN A 625 36.81 -30.81 2.53
CA ASN A 625 38.16 -30.23 2.42
C ASN A 625 39.01 -30.36 3.70
N GLY A 626 38.51 -31.01 4.77
CA GLY A 626 39.24 -31.13 6.03
C GLY A 626 40.38 -32.15 6.01
N SER A 627 40.92 -32.44 7.20
CA SER A 627 42.03 -33.38 7.40
C SER A 627 41.70 -34.77 6.85
N ILE A 628 42.69 -35.44 6.27
CA ILE A 628 42.60 -36.87 5.89
C ILE A 628 42.79 -37.80 7.09
N TYR A 629 43.32 -37.30 8.21
CA TYR A 629 43.45 -38.06 9.45
C TYR A 629 42.22 -37.85 10.35
N PRO A 630 41.79 -38.88 11.10
CA PRO A 630 42.34 -40.25 11.14
C PRO A 630 41.92 -41.14 9.95
N THR A 631 42.73 -42.16 9.63
CA THR A 631 42.52 -43.06 8.46
C THR A 631 42.29 -44.53 8.83
N ASN A 632 42.47 -44.90 10.09
CA ASN A 632 42.60 -46.29 10.55
C ASN A 632 41.37 -46.81 11.34
N TYR A 633 40.17 -46.33 11.01
CA TYR A 633 38.94 -46.76 11.67
C TYR A 633 37.85 -47.13 10.65
N THR A 634 37.00 -48.08 11.05
CA THR A 634 35.92 -48.60 10.21
C THR A 634 34.58 -48.15 10.75
N VAL A 635 33.71 -47.70 9.85
CA VAL A 635 32.31 -47.41 10.13
C VAL A 635 31.49 -48.52 9.50
N ARG A 636 30.86 -49.34 10.32
CA ARG A 636 30.08 -50.49 9.87
C ARG A 636 28.58 -50.20 9.95
N PHE A 637 27.90 -50.33 8.81
CA PHE A 637 26.44 -50.34 8.72
C PHE A 637 25.99 -51.79 8.54
N ASN A 638 25.36 -52.37 9.55
CA ASN A 638 25.02 -53.78 9.62
C ASN A 638 23.51 -53.98 9.91
N ASN A 639 23.00 -55.18 9.64
CA ASN A 639 21.65 -55.61 9.99
C ASN A 639 20.57 -54.64 9.51
N ASN A 640 20.54 -54.34 8.21
CA ASN A 640 19.59 -53.42 7.58
C ASN A 640 19.63 -51.96 8.08
N ALA A 641 20.78 -51.47 8.54
CA ALA A 641 20.94 -50.06 8.89
C ALA A 641 20.77 -49.15 7.66
N VAL A 642 19.98 -48.08 7.78
CA VAL A 642 19.66 -47.14 6.69
C VAL A 642 20.04 -45.71 7.05
N VAL A 643 20.81 -45.08 6.17
CA VAL A 643 21.09 -43.64 6.22
C VAL A 643 20.35 -42.96 5.08
N GLN A 644 19.34 -42.12 5.40
CA GLN A 644 18.62 -41.39 4.35
C GLN A 644 19.49 -40.30 3.72
N GLY A 645 20.29 -39.60 4.53
CA GLY A 645 21.14 -38.51 4.07
C GLY A 645 22.46 -38.97 3.46
N LYS A 646 23.40 -38.03 3.36
CA LYS A 646 24.76 -38.26 2.88
C LYS A 646 25.72 -38.61 4.01
N VAL A 647 26.79 -39.29 3.63
CA VAL A 647 27.96 -39.50 4.49
C VAL A 647 29.08 -38.58 4.02
N TYR A 648 29.48 -37.64 4.88
CA TYR A 648 30.60 -36.74 4.67
C TYR A 648 31.82 -37.26 5.40
N ARG A 649 32.94 -37.42 4.69
CA ARG A 649 34.27 -37.68 5.29
C ARG A 649 35.09 -36.41 5.25
N ARG A 650 36.20 -36.39 5.98
CA ARG A 650 37.10 -35.22 6.10
C ARG A 650 36.37 -33.97 6.60
N SER A 651 35.35 -34.17 7.42
CA SER A 651 34.71 -33.06 8.11
C SER A 651 35.67 -32.49 9.14
N THR A 652 35.80 -31.17 9.22
CA THR A 652 36.51 -30.52 10.33
C THR A 652 35.55 -30.50 11.52
N PRO A 653 35.82 -31.27 12.59
CA PRO A 653 34.88 -31.36 13.69
C PRO A 653 34.90 -30.08 14.54
N PRO A 654 33.74 -29.60 14.99
CA PRO A 654 33.66 -28.52 15.97
C PRO A 654 34.27 -28.93 17.32
N GLU A 655 34.74 -27.95 18.08
CA GLU A 655 35.33 -28.22 19.39
C GLU A 655 34.27 -28.64 20.42
N PHE A 656 34.67 -29.53 21.32
CA PHE A 656 33.81 -29.86 22.45
C PHE A 656 33.77 -28.69 23.45
N PRO A 657 32.59 -28.27 23.91
CA PRO A 657 32.48 -27.27 24.95
C PRO A 657 33.10 -27.78 26.25
N THR A 658 33.61 -26.86 27.07
CA THR A 658 34.06 -27.19 28.42
C THR A 658 32.92 -26.97 29.41
N VAL A 659 32.66 -27.96 30.26
CA VAL A 659 31.68 -27.84 31.36
C VAL A 659 32.45 -27.68 32.66
N SER A 660 32.26 -26.56 33.36
CA SER A 660 32.86 -26.30 34.66
C SER A 660 32.13 -27.05 35.78
N LYS A 661 32.83 -27.29 36.90
CA LYS A 661 32.25 -27.95 38.07
C LYS A 661 31.13 -27.09 38.66
N PRO A 662 29.92 -27.64 38.92
CA PRO A 662 28.85 -26.87 39.54
C PRO A 662 29.25 -26.43 40.96
N PRO A 663 28.93 -25.19 41.37
CA PRO A 663 29.18 -24.74 42.75
C PRO A 663 28.40 -25.59 43.76
N SER A 664 29.03 -25.93 44.88
CA SER A 664 28.36 -26.60 46.00
C SER A 664 27.28 -25.70 46.60
N PRO A 665 26.18 -26.26 47.15
CA PRO A 665 25.19 -25.49 47.87
C PRO A 665 25.82 -24.80 49.10
N THR A 666 25.30 -23.63 49.46
CA THR A 666 25.83 -22.82 50.59
C THR A 666 25.41 -23.34 51.96
N ASN A 667 24.49 -24.31 52.00
CA ASN A 667 23.96 -24.94 53.20
C ASN A 667 23.62 -26.42 52.90
N SER A 668 23.19 -27.17 53.91
CA SER A 668 22.79 -28.58 53.80
C SER A 668 21.33 -28.81 54.24
N ASN A 669 20.55 -27.74 54.42
CA ASN A 669 19.18 -27.82 54.93
C ASN A 669 18.29 -28.59 53.94
N GLY A 670 17.38 -29.42 54.47
CA GLY A 670 16.45 -30.21 53.69
C GLY A 670 14.99 -29.87 53.98
N VAL A 671 14.13 -29.96 52.97
CA VAL A 671 12.67 -29.81 53.13
C VAL A 671 11.91 -30.96 52.46
N ASN A 672 10.85 -31.42 53.11
CA ASN A 672 9.86 -32.32 52.53
C ASN A 672 8.59 -31.53 52.24
N ILE A 673 8.19 -31.44 50.98
CA ILE A 673 7.01 -30.70 50.55
C ILE A 673 5.92 -31.72 50.21
N ASN A 674 4.79 -31.62 50.91
CA ASN A 674 3.64 -32.52 50.77
C ASN A 674 2.35 -31.78 50.38
N SER A 675 2.45 -30.48 50.06
CA SER A 675 1.33 -29.62 49.63
C SER A 675 1.82 -28.50 48.72
N PRO A 676 0.95 -27.92 47.86
CA PRO A 676 1.34 -26.86 46.92
C PRO A 676 1.98 -25.66 47.61
N GLN A 677 3.02 -25.09 46.99
CA GLN A 677 3.73 -23.91 47.50
C GLN A 677 3.35 -22.68 46.70
N THR A 678 3.16 -21.54 47.39
CA THR A 678 2.91 -20.23 46.74
C THR A 678 4.19 -19.46 46.44
N THR A 679 5.28 -19.79 47.14
CA THR A 679 6.60 -19.14 47.00
C THR A 679 7.62 -20.10 46.43
N ALA A 680 8.54 -19.58 45.62
CA ALA A 680 9.64 -20.40 45.09
C ALA A 680 10.58 -20.84 46.21
N VAL A 681 11.06 -22.09 46.14
CA VAL A 681 12.10 -22.59 47.05
C VAL A 681 13.40 -21.87 46.75
N ASN A 682 14.06 -21.32 47.77
CA ASN A 682 15.29 -20.56 47.63
C ASN A 682 16.50 -21.41 48.09
N PRO A 683 17.51 -21.62 47.22
CA PRO A 683 18.67 -22.46 47.54
C PRO A 683 19.54 -21.89 48.67
N ALA A 684 19.47 -20.58 48.93
CA ALA A 684 20.17 -19.94 50.04
C ALA A 684 19.63 -20.37 51.42
N ILE A 685 18.38 -20.85 51.48
CA ILE A 685 17.73 -21.30 52.71
C ILE A 685 17.67 -22.82 52.76
N THR A 686 17.34 -23.46 51.63
CA THR A 686 17.12 -24.91 51.54
C THR A 686 17.87 -25.50 50.36
N ALA A 687 18.90 -26.30 50.64
CA ALA A 687 19.69 -26.97 49.63
C ALA A 687 19.06 -28.26 49.09
N ASN A 688 18.38 -29.04 49.94
CA ASN A 688 17.83 -30.35 49.57
C ASN A 688 16.30 -30.32 49.58
N VAL A 689 15.65 -30.81 48.53
CA VAL A 689 14.18 -30.72 48.39
C VAL A 689 13.61 -32.07 47.98
N ASN A 690 12.65 -32.56 48.75
CA ASN A 690 11.88 -33.76 48.43
C ASN A 690 10.41 -33.38 48.19
N LEU A 691 9.89 -33.65 46.99
CA LEU A 691 8.48 -33.52 46.66
C LEU A 691 7.79 -34.87 46.82
N ASN A 692 6.81 -34.92 47.71
CA ASN A 692 5.99 -36.10 47.94
C ASN A 692 4.56 -35.87 47.43
N ASN A 693 3.73 -36.91 47.52
CA ASN A 693 2.34 -36.86 47.09
C ASN A 693 1.61 -35.63 47.68
N GLY A 694 0.94 -34.87 46.81
CA GLY A 694 0.26 -33.62 47.16
C GLY A 694 1.07 -32.34 46.94
N ALA A 695 2.38 -32.39 46.69
CA ALA A 695 3.20 -31.20 46.47
C ALA A 695 2.82 -30.37 45.22
N GLY A 696 2.25 -31.02 44.19
CA GLY A 696 1.92 -30.36 42.92
C GLY A 696 3.14 -29.84 42.18
N ASP A 697 3.03 -28.64 41.62
CA ASP A 697 4.11 -27.94 40.92
C ASP A 697 4.84 -26.98 41.89
N VAL A 698 6.14 -27.19 42.09
CA VAL A 698 6.97 -26.39 42.99
C VAL A 698 8.02 -25.63 42.21
N LYS A 699 7.94 -24.29 42.26
CA LYS A 699 8.92 -23.40 41.62
C LYS A 699 10.24 -23.38 42.40
N LEU A 700 11.36 -23.48 41.71
CA LEU A 700 12.69 -23.30 42.26
C LEU A 700 13.23 -21.93 41.86
N ALA A 701 13.86 -21.21 42.79
CA ALA A 701 14.63 -20.02 42.44
C ALA A 701 16.01 -20.42 41.85
N PRO A 702 16.61 -19.59 40.97
CA PRO A 702 17.95 -19.83 40.43
C PRO A 702 19.01 -19.99 41.53
N GLY A 703 20.01 -20.86 41.30
CA GLY A 703 21.12 -21.08 42.24
C GLY A 703 21.55 -22.55 42.40
N SER A 704 22.32 -22.82 43.46
CA SER A 704 22.94 -24.12 43.72
C SER A 704 22.17 -24.94 44.76
N TYR A 705 21.67 -26.10 44.35
CA TYR A 705 20.97 -27.08 45.17
C TYR A 705 21.83 -28.32 45.39
N GLY A 706 21.57 -29.01 46.51
CA GLY A 706 22.08 -30.33 46.81
C GLY A 706 21.28 -31.40 46.07
N SER A 707 20.56 -32.22 46.83
CA SER A 707 19.72 -33.31 46.33
C SER A 707 18.28 -32.86 46.11
N LEU A 708 17.79 -33.05 44.88
CA LEU A 708 16.40 -32.80 44.50
C LEU A 708 15.71 -34.12 44.15
N ASN A 709 14.65 -34.46 44.87
CA ASN A 709 13.89 -35.69 44.64
C ASN A 709 12.42 -35.35 44.40
N ALA A 710 11.87 -35.77 43.27
CA ALA A 710 10.45 -35.68 42.97
C ALA A 710 9.83 -37.07 42.84
N SER A 711 8.59 -37.22 43.31
CA SER A 711 7.89 -38.50 43.32
C SER A 711 6.39 -38.32 43.08
N SER A 712 5.68 -39.39 42.76
CA SER A 712 4.20 -39.42 42.73
C SER A 712 3.56 -38.35 41.82
N GLY A 713 4.12 -38.11 40.63
CA GLY A 713 3.57 -37.15 39.65
C GLY A 713 3.76 -35.67 39.98
N THR A 714 4.58 -35.33 40.98
CA THR A 714 4.92 -33.92 41.32
C THR A 714 5.90 -33.32 40.32
N SER A 715 5.99 -31.99 40.26
CA SER A 715 6.92 -31.31 39.33
C SER A 715 7.78 -30.26 40.00
N PHE A 716 9.07 -30.23 39.64
CA PHE A 716 9.89 -29.04 39.83
C PHE A 716 9.69 -28.10 38.63
N VAL A 717 9.50 -26.81 38.89
CA VAL A 717 9.36 -25.78 37.85
C VAL A 717 10.56 -24.84 37.90
N ILE A 718 11.27 -24.74 36.77
CA ILE A 718 12.44 -23.86 36.61
C ILE A 718 12.27 -22.92 35.41
N GLY A 719 12.94 -21.78 35.48
CA GLY A 719 12.86 -20.71 34.49
C GLY A 719 11.77 -19.68 34.78
N ASP A 720 11.69 -18.68 33.90
CA ASP A 720 10.68 -17.61 33.94
C ASP A 720 10.13 -17.41 32.52
N PRO A 721 8.82 -17.52 32.30
CA PRO A 721 8.20 -17.38 30.98
C PRO A 721 8.38 -16.01 30.34
N ASN A 722 8.73 -14.98 31.13
CA ASN A 722 8.96 -13.63 30.63
C ASN A 722 10.46 -13.30 30.47
N SER A 723 11.35 -14.23 30.83
CA SER A 723 12.79 -13.99 30.77
C SER A 723 13.34 -14.37 29.39
N THR A 724 14.07 -13.46 28.77
CA THR A 724 14.85 -13.73 27.55
C THR A 724 16.29 -14.15 27.87
N THR A 725 16.75 -13.91 29.10
CA THR A 725 18.06 -14.37 29.58
C THR A 725 17.93 -15.74 30.24
N PRO A 726 18.87 -16.67 29.99
CA PRO A 726 18.85 -17.97 30.65
C PRO A 726 19.06 -17.87 32.16
N GLN A 727 18.16 -18.50 32.91
CA GLN A 727 18.29 -18.64 34.36
C GLN A 727 19.23 -19.80 34.69
N VAL A 728 20.16 -19.59 35.63
CA VAL A 728 21.23 -20.56 35.92
C VAL A 728 20.91 -21.38 37.18
N TYR A 729 20.97 -22.70 37.05
CA TYR A 729 20.75 -23.66 38.13
C TYR A 729 21.94 -24.62 38.22
N SER A 730 22.25 -25.09 39.42
CA SER A 730 23.29 -26.10 39.64
C SER A 730 22.80 -27.14 40.64
N PHE A 731 22.73 -28.41 40.26
CA PHE A 731 22.23 -29.49 41.12
C PHE A 731 23.33 -30.53 41.37
N GLN A 732 23.45 -30.98 42.63
CA GLN A 732 24.37 -32.07 42.99
C GLN A 732 23.75 -33.45 42.72
N SER A 733 22.42 -33.57 42.76
CA SER A 733 21.71 -34.75 42.27
C SER A 733 20.24 -34.41 41.99
N LEU A 734 19.65 -35.09 41.00
CA LEU A 734 18.25 -34.97 40.64
C LEU A 734 17.67 -36.37 40.43
N SER A 735 16.61 -36.71 41.16
CA SER A 735 15.87 -37.95 41.02
C SER A 735 14.41 -37.66 40.68
N LEU A 736 13.94 -38.18 39.56
CA LEU A 736 12.55 -38.06 39.10
C LEU A 736 11.90 -39.45 39.08
N ASN A 737 10.99 -39.72 40.02
CA ASN A 737 10.34 -41.02 40.18
C ASN A 737 8.83 -40.95 39.94
N SER A 738 8.25 -42.06 39.48
CA SER A 738 6.79 -42.27 39.40
C SER A 738 6.05 -41.15 38.63
N GLY A 739 6.46 -40.87 37.39
CA GLY A 739 5.82 -39.88 36.52
C GLY A 739 6.05 -38.41 36.89
N SER A 740 6.99 -38.13 37.80
CA SER A 740 7.36 -36.77 38.18
C SER A 740 8.02 -35.99 37.03
N GLN A 741 8.02 -34.66 37.10
CA GLN A 741 8.50 -33.82 36.01
C GLN A 741 9.52 -32.76 36.44
N LEU A 742 10.42 -32.40 35.53
CA LEU A 742 11.18 -31.15 35.57
C LEU A 742 10.63 -30.23 34.47
N LYS A 743 9.72 -29.34 34.83
CA LYS A 743 9.04 -28.41 33.91
C LYS A 743 9.90 -27.16 33.69
N VAL A 744 10.13 -26.83 32.42
CA VAL A 744 10.89 -25.66 32.00
C VAL A 744 9.93 -24.66 31.37
N VAL A 745 9.80 -23.49 31.99
CA VAL A 745 8.84 -22.45 31.57
C VAL A 745 9.50 -21.26 30.87
N GLY A 746 10.81 -21.28 30.68
CA GLY A 746 11.59 -20.28 29.93
C GLY A 746 13.05 -20.71 29.80
N PRO A 747 13.95 -19.88 29.22
CA PRO A 747 15.35 -20.22 29.01
C PRO A 747 16.11 -20.54 30.31
N VAL A 748 16.83 -21.65 30.32
CA VAL A 748 17.50 -22.23 31.49
C VAL A 748 18.84 -22.87 31.11
N ILE A 749 19.86 -22.61 31.92
CA ILE A 749 21.10 -23.38 31.94
C ILE A 749 21.16 -24.15 33.25
N LEU A 750 21.15 -25.47 33.17
CA LEU A 750 21.23 -26.37 34.31
C LEU A 750 22.55 -27.15 34.28
N THR A 751 23.39 -26.97 35.31
CA THR A 751 24.61 -27.76 35.48
C THR A 751 24.39 -28.86 36.52
N MET A 752 24.62 -30.11 36.13
CA MET A 752 24.46 -31.30 36.98
C MET A 752 25.82 -31.88 37.38
N SER A 753 25.92 -32.30 38.64
CA SER A 753 26.89 -33.30 39.08
C SER A 753 26.18 -34.64 39.29
N GLY A 754 26.78 -35.73 38.83
CA GLY A 754 26.25 -37.08 39.04
C GLY A 754 25.33 -37.55 37.92
N ASN A 755 24.87 -38.80 38.04
CA ASN A 755 24.04 -39.43 37.01
C ASN A 755 22.62 -38.85 37.03
N LEU A 756 22.02 -38.71 35.85
CA LEU A 756 20.62 -38.33 35.69
C LEU A 756 19.90 -39.39 34.86
N PHE A 757 18.87 -39.99 35.46
CA PHE A 757 18.03 -41.00 34.84
C PHE A 757 16.61 -40.47 34.68
N ILE A 758 16.12 -40.40 33.44
CA ILE A 758 14.73 -40.09 33.12
C ILE A 758 14.03 -41.41 32.78
N ASN A 759 13.20 -41.90 33.69
CA ASN A 759 12.56 -43.21 33.57
C ASN A 759 11.09 -43.19 34.04
N GLY A 760 10.37 -44.29 33.82
CA GLY A 760 9.06 -44.51 34.45
C GLY A 760 8.00 -43.46 34.10
N GLY A 761 8.02 -42.94 32.87
CA GLY A 761 7.11 -41.88 32.41
C GLY A 761 7.43 -40.48 32.93
N SER A 762 8.56 -40.27 33.59
CA SER A 762 9.04 -38.94 33.98
C SER A 762 9.36 -38.09 32.76
N ILE A 763 9.12 -36.77 32.87
CA ILE A 763 9.29 -35.80 31.78
C ILE A 763 10.27 -34.72 32.22
N MET A 764 11.23 -34.37 31.36
CA MET A 764 12.17 -33.27 31.58
C MET A 764 12.13 -32.30 30.41
N GLY A 765 12.00 -31.00 30.68
CA GLY A 765 12.04 -29.95 29.68
C GLY A 765 10.66 -29.51 29.17
N ASN A 766 10.64 -28.91 27.98
CA ASN A 766 9.44 -28.43 27.32
C ASN A 766 9.39 -28.94 25.87
N SER A 767 8.31 -29.64 25.51
CA SER A 767 8.19 -30.25 24.19
C SER A 767 8.01 -29.27 23.04
N ALA A 768 7.44 -28.08 23.30
CA ALA A 768 7.28 -27.03 22.31
C ALA A 768 8.58 -26.21 22.11
N HIS A 769 9.43 -26.20 23.13
CA HIS A 769 10.67 -25.42 23.17
C HIS A 769 11.84 -26.25 23.74
N PRO A 770 12.32 -27.28 23.03
CA PRO A 770 13.45 -28.10 23.48
C PRO A 770 14.76 -27.30 23.63
N GLU A 771 14.86 -26.14 22.99
CA GLU A 771 15.98 -25.20 23.10
C GLU A 771 16.05 -24.46 24.43
N TRP A 772 14.96 -24.39 25.21
CA TRP A 772 14.95 -23.65 26.47
C TRP A 772 15.80 -24.29 27.56
N LEU A 773 15.98 -25.61 27.54
CA LEU A 773 16.79 -26.30 28.54
C LEU A 773 18.16 -26.64 27.97
N GLN A 774 19.21 -25.98 28.46
CA GLN A 774 20.58 -26.47 28.30
C GLN A 774 21.01 -27.25 29.55
N LEU A 775 21.20 -28.56 29.39
CA LEU A 775 21.66 -29.47 30.44
C LEU A 775 23.17 -29.71 30.31
N ASN A 776 23.96 -29.10 31.18
CA ASN A 776 25.40 -29.28 31.27
C ASN A 776 25.73 -30.40 32.26
N MET A 777 26.24 -31.53 31.77
CA MET A 777 26.69 -32.64 32.60
C MET A 777 28.18 -32.48 32.89
N TYR A 778 28.53 -32.04 34.10
CA TYR A 778 29.94 -31.95 34.53
C TYR A 778 30.54 -33.35 34.74
N SER A 779 29.80 -34.20 35.46
CA SER A 779 30.18 -35.57 35.80
C SER A 779 28.96 -36.48 35.82
N GLY A 780 29.13 -37.76 35.50
CA GLY A 780 28.04 -38.73 35.51
C GLY A 780 27.30 -38.80 34.17
N ASP A 781 26.60 -39.90 33.96
CA ASP A 781 25.94 -40.23 32.70
C ASP A 781 24.49 -39.71 32.67
N PHE A 782 24.02 -39.36 31.47
CA PHE A 782 22.63 -39.00 31.22
C PHE A 782 21.92 -40.14 30.48
N GLN A 783 20.80 -40.62 31.02
CA GLN A 783 20.05 -41.71 30.41
C GLN A 783 18.54 -41.43 30.38
N VAL A 784 17.93 -41.67 29.23
CA VAL A 784 16.48 -41.66 29.04
C VAL A 784 16.03 -43.08 28.75
N ASN A 785 15.29 -43.69 29.69
CA ASN A 785 14.91 -45.09 29.69
C ASN A 785 13.38 -45.24 29.85
N SER A 786 12.82 -46.42 29.55
CA SER A 786 11.49 -46.88 30.02
C SER A 786 10.35 -45.83 29.96
N ASN A 787 9.94 -45.41 28.76
CA ASN A 787 8.92 -44.37 28.50
C ASN A 787 9.24 -42.97 29.05
N GLY A 788 10.46 -42.71 29.51
CA GLY A 788 10.92 -41.37 29.86
C GLY A 788 10.97 -40.44 28.65
N GLN A 789 10.73 -39.15 28.89
CA GLN A 789 10.73 -38.11 27.86
C GLN A 789 11.64 -36.96 28.25
N ALA A 790 12.51 -36.53 27.35
CA ALA A 790 13.42 -35.42 27.59
C ALA A 790 13.48 -34.45 26.40
N TYR A 791 13.40 -33.15 26.70
CA TYR A 791 13.40 -32.05 25.75
C TYR A 791 14.49 -31.05 26.13
N ALA A 792 15.69 -31.17 25.54
CA ALA A 792 16.85 -30.40 25.99
C ALA A 792 18.01 -30.35 24.97
N ARG A 793 18.87 -29.33 25.10
CA ARG A 793 20.25 -29.32 24.63
C ARG A 793 21.15 -29.95 25.69
N VAL A 794 21.63 -31.18 25.47
CA VAL A 794 22.48 -31.91 26.42
C VAL A 794 23.94 -31.68 26.08
N VAL A 795 24.72 -31.23 27.06
CA VAL A 795 26.16 -30.93 26.93
C VAL A 795 26.94 -31.79 27.91
N ALA A 796 27.45 -32.92 27.42
CA ALA A 796 28.11 -33.99 28.18
C ALA A 796 29.46 -34.40 27.57
N PRO A 797 30.39 -33.47 27.33
CA PRO A 797 31.61 -33.69 26.52
C PRO A 797 32.53 -34.81 27.06
N LYS A 798 32.44 -35.13 28.36
CA LYS A 798 33.25 -36.16 29.04
C LYS A 798 32.45 -37.40 29.47
N ASN A 799 31.13 -37.40 29.30
CA ASN A 799 30.23 -38.42 29.85
C ASN A 799 29.47 -39.17 28.75
N ASN A 800 28.80 -40.25 29.14
CA ASN A 800 27.98 -41.04 28.23
C ASN A 800 26.54 -40.55 28.23
N VAL A 801 25.90 -40.61 27.05
CA VAL A 801 24.48 -40.32 26.87
C VAL A 801 23.78 -41.56 26.31
N GLY A 802 22.75 -42.05 27.00
CA GLY A 802 21.94 -43.19 26.57
C GLY A 802 20.50 -42.78 26.29
N LEU A 803 20.02 -43.03 25.07
CA LEU A 803 18.67 -42.68 24.61
C LEU A 803 17.92 -43.94 24.21
N ASP A 804 17.17 -44.48 25.18
CA ASP A 804 16.32 -45.66 25.03
C ASP A 804 14.81 -45.27 25.05
N GLY A 805 14.48 -44.03 25.41
CA GLY A 805 13.12 -43.45 25.43
C GLY A 805 12.87 -42.36 24.36
N THR A 806 12.05 -41.35 24.68
CA THR A 806 11.77 -40.22 23.79
C THR A 806 12.71 -39.05 24.10
N PHE A 807 13.39 -38.53 23.09
CA PHE A 807 14.29 -37.40 23.22
C PHE A 807 14.08 -36.41 22.07
N THR A 808 13.97 -35.12 22.37
CA THR A 808 13.98 -34.07 21.35
C THR A 808 14.91 -32.93 21.75
N GLY A 809 15.81 -32.53 20.85
CA GLY A 809 16.76 -31.45 21.13
C GLY A 809 18.12 -31.70 20.49
N SER A 810 19.22 -31.55 21.23
CA SER A 810 20.57 -31.82 20.72
C SER A 810 21.46 -32.45 21.77
N VAL A 811 22.52 -33.12 21.34
CA VAL A 811 23.43 -33.82 22.25
C VAL A 811 24.88 -33.51 21.89
N VAL A 812 25.68 -33.25 22.91
CA VAL A 812 27.13 -33.27 22.86
C VAL A 812 27.60 -34.33 23.83
N ALA A 813 28.31 -35.37 23.39
CA ALA A 813 28.67 -36.49 24.26
C ALA A 813 30.04 -37.08 23.93
N LYS A 814 30.73 -37.62 24.94
CA LYS A 814 31.88 -38.49 24.69
C LYS A 814 31.45 -39.73 23.92
N TYR A 815 30.36 -40.35 24.36
CA TYR A 815 29.79 -41.55 23.75
C TYR A 815 28.26 -41.47 23.80
N LEU A 816 27.62 -41.72 22.66
CA LEU A 816 26.17 -41.70 22.51
C LEU A 816 25.65 -43.10 22.17
N ARG A 817 24.70 -43.60 22.95
CA ARG A 817 23.97 -44.84 22.63
C ARG A 817 22.53 -44.52 22.31
N ILE A 818 22.05 -44.94 21.15
CA ILE A 818 20.63 -44.82 20.76
C ILE A 818 20.07 -46.21 20.55
N ASN A 819 19.18 -46.66 21.43
CA ASN A 819 18.39 -47.88 21.21
C ASN A 819 16.89 -47.60 21.01
N GLY A 820 16.41 -46.41 21.38
CA GLY A 820 15.02 -46.00 21.23
C GLY A 820 14.68 -45.57 19.79
N ASN A 821 13.38 -45.53 19.48
CA ASN A 821 12.84 -45.04 18.19
C ASN A 821 12.21 -43.64 18.30
N GLY A 822 12.31 -42.99 19.47
CA GLY A 822 11.67 -41.70 19.77
C GLY A 822 12.65 -40.54 19.83
N VAL A 823 13.79 -40.61 19.11
CA VAL A 823 14.85 -39.60 19.18
C VAL A 823 14.76 -38.66 17.98
N ALA A 824 14.74 -37.36 18.23
CA ALA A 824 14.74 -36.33 17.20
C ALA A 824 15.71 -35.21 17.57
N PHE A 825 16.74 -35.01 16.75
CA PHE A 825 17.64 -33.89 16.88
C PHE A 825 17.13 -32.71 16.04
N THR A 826 16.51 -31.74 16.71
CA THR A 826 15.79 -30.62 16.07
C THR A 826 16.39 -29.26 16.40
N VAL A 827 17.56 -29.26 17.05
CA VAL A 827 18.32 -28.04 17.35
C VAL A 827 19.81 -28.33 17.14
N PRO A 828 20.65 -27.31 16.92
CA PRO A 828 22.09 -27.50 16.80
C PRO A 828 22.72 -27.96 18.12
N PRO A 829 23.80 -28.77 18.07
CA PRO A 829 24.60 -29.09 19.25
C PRO A 829 25.36 -27.85 19.75
N VAL A 830 25.59 -27.77 21.07
CA VAL A 830 26.38 -26.70 21.68
C VAL A 830 27.86 -26.97 21.42
N ILE A 831 28.60 -25.97 20.94
CA ILE A 831 30.04 -26.11 20.63
C ILE A 831 30.92 -25.35 21.60
N GLY A 832 32.18 -25.78 21.67
CA GLY A 832 33.25 -25.01 22.31
C GLY A 832 33.58 -23.76 21.49
N SER A 833 33.94 -22.71 22.21
CA SER A 833 34.46 -21.44 21.67
C SER A 833 35.97 -21.47 21.53
#